data_AF-A0A933XHT7-F1
#
_entry.id   AF-A0A933XHT7-F1
#
_cell.length_a   1.000
_cell.length_b   1.000
_cell.length_c   1.000
_cell.angle_alpha   90.00
_cell.angle_beta   90.00
_cell.angle_gamma   90.00
#
_symmetry.space_group_name_H-M   'P 1'
#
loop_
_entity.id
_entity.type
_entity.pdbx_description
1 polymer ?
#
loop_
_entity_poly.entity_id
_entity_poly.type
_entity_poly.pdbx_seq_one_letter_code
_entity_poly.pdbx_strand_id
1 'polypeptide(L)'
;MRKLFPPLQILLLASCILHPASSFAGEDSVRLLQRAYESGELNYQTALNYKVDAVFNKKKLPGAYQSDTPIKSATRVILEARQNSSLLYKENEFVLFRPTDQGDEDYYGTGIAVWTYDSPGGHFKIHYTEDNTYGDAVYGFDGMQATVPQYVTDLAGDLEDPGYLENSWTQVITNMGYSAPPSDAPAGGDDKLDVYLVEMDAYGYTSFDSGPSDIYIVLENDFTGFPENLDHEQRQGAQKTTAAHEFFHTSQLQYTTNVLANGWWMEAASTWMEDVVYPGVKDYLNYSGFKFNDANDNGRWDSGETWYKIDGSTIEGAAGRPNRWFDRPEYSLNSTEGSHEYGTIVFVKYLSKTYGSDAIKSVWDRIGSGATALDAISNEILSRGASLSAAFGSFQTANYKRDYPDGAYYPLVRHEATYASYPQSISGTVNHLSSRYYAFKPEDASSTISFTFNNMDSGNLAVKLILTKTSGGYDEQDITLNGSPVSYQINSFGSASTYSKIVMTVMNISPSQDGAAYSVSAEKAGSSSGGGGCFIATAAYGSYLSEEVQVLRSFRDEWLIADFRLRIADYKIEITNIPGKAFVNLYYKCSPPIADYISRHAALKITARSVLTPVVYAIKYPAHALIVICISAFVLTRKMQPGANKRGNRMIVR
;
A
#
# COMPACT_ATOMS: atom_id res chain seq x y z
N MET A 1 22.25 48.32 -21.58
CA MET A 1 22.71 46.91 -21.67
C MET A 1 22.27 46.19 -20.41
N ARG A 2 21.69 44.99 -20.58
CA ARG A 2 21.68 43.78 -19.70
C ARG A 2 21.57 43.96 -18.18
N LYS A 3 20.76 43.22 -17.42
CA LYS A 3 19.75 42.16 -17.60
C LYS A 3 19.10 42.06 -16.20
N LEU A 4 17.78 41.93 -16.13
CA LEU A 4 17.00 41.68 -14.91
C LEU A 4 16.63 40.18 -14.83
N PHE A 5 16.48 39.69 -13.57
CA PHE A 5 15.96 38.40 -13.06
C PHE A 5 16.93 37.20 -12.91
N PRO A 6 16.72 36.28 -11.94
CA PRO A 6 15.98 36.37 -10.64
C PRO A 6 16.71 35.74 -9.42
N PRO A 7 16.22 35.95 -8.18
CA PRO A 7 16.53 35.10 -7.03
C PRO A 7 15.57 33.89 -7.03
N LEU A 8 15.95 32.80 -7.69
CA LEU A 8 15.17 31.54 -7.68
C LEU A 8 15.94 30.36 -7.06
N GLN A 9 17.11 30.60 -6.47
CA GLN A 9 17.93 29.54 -5.83
C GLN A 9 17.83 29.50 -4.31
N ILE A 10 17.20 30.49 -3.66
CA ILE A 10 17.08 30.52 -2.19
C ILE A 10 15.71 29.97 -1.72
N LEU A 11 14.70 29.89 -2.59
CA LEU A 11 13.40 29.28 -2.24
C LEU A 11 13.34 27.76 -2.40
N LEU A 12 14.34 27.13 -3.03
CA LEU A 12 14.41 25.66 -3.20
C LEU A 12 15.17 24.94 -2.07
N LEU A 13 15.85 25.68 -1.19
CA LEU A 13 16.52 25.12 0.00
C LEU A 13 15.68 25.24 1.28
N ALA A 14 14.61 26.06 1.28
CA ALA A 14 13.75 26.27 2.43
C ALA A 14 12.47 25.40 2.42
N SER A 15 12.14 24.73 1.31
CA SER A 15 10.98 23.82 1.25
C SER A 15 11.28 22.37 1.64
N CYS A 16 12.53 22.03 1.95
CA CYS A 16 12.93 20.67 2.35
C CYS A 16 13.11 20.49 3.87
N ILE A 17 12.89 21.51 4.70
CA ILE A 17 13.09 21.43 6.17
C ILE A 17 11.77 21.55 6.96
N LEU A 18 10.63 21.58 6.27
CA LEU A 18 9.31 21.63 6.89
C LEU A 18 8.34 20.64 6.24
N HIS A 19 8.76 19.39 6.06
CA HIS A 19 7.80 18.33 6.26
C HIS A 19 7.70 18.13 7.78
N PRO A 20 6.54 18.33 8.42
CA PRO A 20 6.36 17.74 9.73
C PRO A 20 6.68 16.25 9.55
N ALA A 21 7.58 15.72 10.39
CA ALA A 21 7.74 14.29 10.56
C ALA A 21 6.33 13.71 10.62
N SER A 22 5.89 13.11 9.52
CA SER A 22 4.68 12.33 9.51
C SER A 22 4.98 11.25 10.54
N SER A 23 4.22 11.20 11.62
CA SER A 23 4.53 10.31 12.75
C SER A 23 4.80 8.90 12.22
N PHE A 24 6.08 8.51 12.13
CA PHE A 24 6.55 7.23 11.60
C PHE A 24 6.33 6.09 12.60
N ALA A 25 5.30 6.22 13.43
CA ALA A 25 4.99 5.28 14.48
C ALA A 25 4.65 3.91 13.86
N GLY A 26 5.52 2.93 14.09
CA GLY A 26 5.33 1.54 13.69
C GLY A 26 6.07 1.06 12.45
N GLU A 27 6.99 1.87 11.88
CA GLU A 27 7.87 1.41 10.81
C GLU A 27 9.28 1.11 11.30
N ASP A 28 9.90 0.07 10.76
CA ASP A 28 11.29 -0.30 11.05
C ASP A 28 12.32 0.64 10.36
N SER A 29 13.56 0.57 10.84
CA SER A 29 14.68 1.37 10.35
C SER A 29 14.97 1.14 8.85
N VAL A 30 14.78 -0.08 8.34
CA VAL A 30 15.02 -0.41 6.93
C VAL A 30 14.04 0.33 6.03
N ARG A 31 12.75 0.42 6.40
CA ARG A 31 11.77 1.19 5.63
C ARG A 31 12.06 2.69 5.66
N LEU A 32 12.47 3.24 6.80
CA LEU A 32 12.90 4.64 6.92
C LEU A 32 14.03 4.95 5.94
N LEU A 33 15.05 4.09 5.91
CA LEU A 33 16.21 4.22 5.01
C LEU A 33 15.85 4.05 3.54
N GLN A 34 14.97 3.09 3.23
CA GLN A 34 14.48 2.88 1.87
C GLN A 34 13.74 4.11 1.34
N ARG A 35 12.90 4.77 2.16
CA ARG A 35 12.27 6.04 1.76
C ARG A 35 13.26 7.16 1.56
N ALA A 36 14.25 7.28 2.45
CA ALA A 36 15.28 8.31 2.32
C ALA A 36 16.08 8.12 1.01
N TYR A 37 16.30 6.88 0.58
CA TYR A 37 16.85 6.60 -0.74
C TYR A 37 15.87 6.98 -1.87
N GLU A 38 14.61 6.54 -1.80
CA GLU A 38 13.58 6.81 -2.81
C GLU A 38 13.31 8.32 -3.00
N SER A 39 13.43 9.11 -1.94
CA SER A 39 13.27 10.57 -1.95
C SER A 39 14.52 11.32 -2.43
N GLY A 40 15.65 10.62 -2.57
CA GLY A 40 16.95 11.20 -2.93
C GLY A 40 17.70 11.87 -1.77
N GLU A 41 17.25 11.68 -0.53
CA GLU A 41 17.93 12.13 0.69
C GLU A 41 19.22 11.34 0.95
N LEU A 42 19.20 10.03 0.70
CA LEU A 42 20.37 9.16 0.71
C LEU A 42 20.70 8.68 -0.70
N ASN A 43 21.99 8.54 -1.01
CA ASN A 43 22.40 7.78 -2.19
C ASN A 43 22.32 6.27 -1.88
N TYR A 44 22.33 5.45 -2.95
CA TYR A 44 22.17 3.99 -2.82
C TYR A 44 23.22 3.34 -1.92
N GLN A 45 24.50 3.69 -2.08
CA GLN A 45 25.59 3.10 -1.29
C GLN A 45 25.42 3.37 0.21
N THR A 46 25.07 4.61 0.57
CA THR A 46 24.83 4.98 1.97
C THR A 46 23.59 4.28 2.52
N ALA A 47 22.50 4.21 1.75
CA ALA A 47 21.29 3.53 2.18
C ALA A 47 21.53 2.02 2.39
N LEU A 48 22.28 1.37 1.49
CA LEU A 48 22.64 -0.04 1.62
C LEU A 48 23.40 -0.33 2.92
N ASN A 49 24.45 0.44 3.18
CA ASN A 49 25.26 0.27 4.39
C ASN A 49 24.46 0.59 5.67
N TYR A 50 23.64 1.65 5.65
CA TYR A 50 22.78 1.95 6.77
C TYR A 50 21.72 0.86 7.00
N LYS A 51 21.26 0.14 5.97
CA LYS A 51 20.35 -1.01 6.19
C LYS A 51 21.07 -2.15 6.91
N VAL A 52 22.36 -2.40 6.61
CA VAL A 52 23.18 -3.37 7.36
C VAL A 52 23.36 -2.92 8.80
N ASP A 53 23.70 -1.64 9.01
CA ASP A 53 23.78 -1.05 10.35
C ASP A 53 22.43 -1.12 11.09
N ALA A 54 21.30 -1.00 10.39
CA ALA A 54 19.98 -1.14 11.00
C ALA A 54 19.72 -2.54 11.57
N VAL A 55 20.37 -3.58 11.02
CA VAL A 55 20.25 -4.96 11.50
C VAL A 55 21.21 -5.21 12.66
N PHE A 56 22.49 -4.82 12.56
CA PHE A 56 23.49 -5.24 13.55
C PHE A 56 24.00 -4.12 14.47
N ASN A 57 23.79 -2.86 14.10
CA ASN A 57 24.46 -1.71 14.73
C ASN A 57 23.56 -0.46 14.74
N LYS A 58 22.27 -0.58 15.10
CA LYS A 58 21.27 0.49 14.96
C LYS A 58 21.70 1.83 15.55
N LYS A 59 22.49 1.80 16.64
CA LYS A 59 23.04 3.01 17.30
C LYS A 59 24.00 3.82 16.42
N LYS A 60 24.60 3.24 15.37
CA LYS A 60 25.42 3.97 14.38
C LYS A 60 24.59 4.85 13.45
N LEU A 61 23.30 4.55 13.29
CA LEU A 61 22.43 5.30 12.39
C LEU A 61 22.20 6.73 12.87
N PRO A 62 22.01 7.70 11.96
CA PRO A 62 21.39 8.97 12.31
C PRO A 62 20.05 8.76 13.02
N GLY A 63 19.78 9.53 14.08
CA GLY A 63 18.57 9.34 14.90
C GLY A 63 17.24 9.44 14.13
N ALA A 64 17.21 10.09 12.97
CA ALA A 64 16.03 10.14 12.10
C ALA A 64 15.67 8.79 11.44
N TYR A 65 16.62 7.84 11.42
CA TYR A 65 16.45 6.50 10.84
C TYR A 65 16.52 5.38 11.89
N GLN A 66 16.59 5.72 13.18
CA GLN A 66 16.53 4.74 14.26
C GLN A 66 15.06 4.47 14.62
N SER A 67 14.65 3.21 14.52
CA SER A 67 13.34 2.73 14.97
C SER A 67 13.47 1.67 16.05
N ASP A 68 12.56 1.70 17.02
CA ASP A 68 12.39 0.65 18.03
C ASP A 68 11.57 -0.53 17.52
N THR A 69 11.08 -0.49 16.26
CA THR A 69 10.39 -1.63 15.64
C THR A 69 11.42 -2.59 15.05
N PRO A 70 11.52 -3.84 15.55
CA PRO A 70 12.46 -4.81 15.00
C PRO A 70 12.09 -5.23 13.59
N ILE A 71 13.10 -5.63 12.81
CA ILE A 71 12.94 -6.10 11.43
C ILE A 71 12.48 -7.56 11.47
N LYS A 72 11.39 -7.91 10.78
CA LYS A 72 10.85 -9.28 10.82
C LYS A 72 11.73 -10.31 10.09
N SER A 73 12.30 -9.97 8.94
CA SER A 73 13.36 -10.76 8.32
C SER A 73 14.39 -9.84 7.69
N ALA A 74 15.67 -10.08 8.00
CA ALA A 74 16.79 -9.38 7.38
C ALA A 74 17.27 -10.07 6.09
N THR A 75 16.67 -11.21 5.68
CA THR A 75 17.03 -12.00 4.49
C THR A 75 17.24 -11.12 3.25
N ARG A 76 16.28 -10.25 2.94
CA ARG A 76 16.37 -9.36 1.77
C ARG A 76 17.48 -8.32 1.90
N VAL A 77 17.72 -7.79 3.09
CA VAL A 77 18.79 -6.81 3.35
C VAL A 77 20.15 -7.46 3.12
N ILE A 78 20.38 -8.65 3.68
CA ILE A 78 21.65 -9.36 3.57
C ILE A 78 21.89 -9.80 2.12
N LEU A 79 20.87 -10.32 1.42
CA LEU A 79 21.01 -10.69 0.01
C LEU A 79 21.26 -9.46 -0.88
N GLU A 80 20.63 -8.32 -0.60
CA GLU A 80 20.91 -7.05 -1.30
C GLU A 80 22.38 -6.61 -1.08
N ALA A 81 22.87 -6.69 0.16
CA ALA A 81 24.26 -6.35 0.52
C ALA A 81 25.26 -7.26 -0.20
N ARG A 82 25.05 -8.59 -0.19
CA ARG A 82 25.93 -9.56 -0.85
C ARG A 82 25.96 -9.36 -2.36
N GLN A 83 24.81 -9.12 -3.00
CA GLN A 83 24.73 -8.83 -4.44
C GLN A 83 25.45 -7.54 -4.84
N ASN A 84 25.58 -6.59 -3.91
CA ASN A 84 26.20 -5.29 -4.12
C ASN A 84 27.47 -5.10 -3.27
N SER A 85 28.20 -6.19 -3.03
CA SER A 85 29.35 -6.24 -2.10
C SER A 85 30.41 -5.16 -2.34
N SER A 86 30.64 -4.76 -3.60
CA SER A 86 31.58 -3.69 -3.95
C SER A 86 31.21 -2.30 -3.41
N LEU A 87 29.98 -2.13 -2.93
CA LEU A 87 29.48 -0.88 -2.35
C LEU A 87 29.51 -0.88 -0.82
N LEU A 88 29.81 -2.02 -0.17
CA LEU A 88 29.87 -2.09 1.28
C LEU A 88 31.04 -1.27 1.81
N TYR A 89 30.82 -0.60 2.94
CA TYR A 89 31.90 -0.06 3.75
C TYR A 89 32.64 -1.22 4.40
N LYS A 90 33.92 -1.00 4.74
CA LYS A 90 34.79 -2.05 5.27
C LYS A 90 34.17 -2.71 6.50
N GLU A 91 33.53 -1.91 7.34
CA GLU A 91 32.86 -2.33 8.57
C GLU A 91 31.55 -3.11 8.38
N ASN A 92 31.05 -3.19 7.15
CA ASN A 92 29.88 -3.97 6.80
C ASN A 92 30.24 -5.17 5.91
N GLU A 93 31.51 -5.40 5.59
CA GLU A 93 31.94 -6.55 4.77
C GLU A 93 31.76 -7.89 5.50
N PHE A 94 31.62 -7.90 6.84
CA PHE A 94 31.41 -9.13 7.61
C PHE A 94 30.16 -9.91 7.14
N VAL A 95 29.13 -9.24 6.63
CA VAL A 95 27.91 -9.89 6.11
C VAL A 95 28.10 -10.71 4.83
N LEU A 96 29.31 -10.71 4.27
CA LEU A 96 29.73 -11.53 3.14
C LEU A 96 30.20 -12.93 3.55
N PHE A 97 30.34 -13.19 4.84
CA PHE A 97 30.86 -14.44 5.39
C PHE A 97 29.84 -15.10 6.32
N ARG A 98 30.04 -16.38 6.65
CA ARG A 98 29.29 -17.00 7.75
C ARG A 98 29.74 -16.39 9.07
N PRO A 99 28.90 -16.40 10.13
CA PRO A 99 29.29 -15.89 11.43
C PRO A 99 30.53 -16.52 12.06
N THR A 100 30.91 -17.74 11.67
CA THR A 100 32.13 -18.41 12.15
C THR A 100 33.33 -18.32 11.21
N ASP A 101 33.15 -17.76 10.01
CA ASP A 101 34.24 -17.61 9.05
C ASP A 101 35.14 -16.45 9.46
N GLN A 102 36.46 -16.65 9.41
CA GLN A 102 37.41 -15.62 9.82
C GLN A 102 37.43 -14.44 8.82
N GLY A 103 36.97 -13.27 9.27
CA GLY A 103 37.11 -11.98 8.59
C GLY A 103 37.99 -10.99 9.37
N ASP A 104 38.28 -9.83 8.76
CA ASP A 104 38.90 -8.69 9.47
C ASP A 104 37.95 -8.09 10.54
N GLU A 105 36.64 -8.24 10.31
CA GLU A 105 35.55 -7.95 11.23
C GLU A 105 34.68 -9.20 11.37
N ASP A 106 34.23 -9.49 12.59
CA ASP A 106 33.57 -10.74 12.98
C ASP A 106 32.25 -10.39 13.70
N TYR A 107 31.22 -11.19 13.46
CA TYR A 107 29.89 -11.06 14.07
C TYR A 107 29.97 -11.07 15.59
N TYR A 108 30.69 -12.05 16.16
CA TYR A 108 30.81 -12.24 17.60
C TYR A 108 31.85 -11.32 18.24
N GLY A 109 32.68 -10.67 17.43
CA GLY A 109 33.85 -9.93 17.88
C GLY A 109 35.10 -10.80 18.06
N THR A 110 36.27 -10.14 17.99
CA THR A 110 37.56 -10.83 17.95
C THR A 110 37.84 -11.62 19.23
N GLY A 111 38.13 -12.92 19.07
CA GLY A 111 38.57 -13.79 20.17
C GLY A 111 37.45 -14.40 20.99
N ILE A 112 36.19 -14.21 20.58
CA ILE A 112 35.04 -14.87 21.19
C ILE A 112 35.00 -16.35 20.77
N ALA A 113 34.72 -17.22 21.74
CA ALA A 113 34.60 -18.65 21.49
C ALA A 113 33.16 -18.99 21.08
N VAL A 114 33.00 -19.61 19.91
CA VAL A 114 31.71 -20.11 19.42
C VAL A 114 31.63 -21.61 19.67
N TRP A 115 30.56 -22.05 20.32
CA TRP A 115 30.25 -23.44 20.62
C TRP A 115 29.22 -23.99 19.65
N THR A 116 29.12 -25.31 19.56
CA THR A 116 28.19 -25.99 18.66
C THR A 116 27.32 -27.01 19.39
N TYR A 117 26.07 -27.14 18.94
CA TYR A 117 25.13 -28.16 19.37
C TYR A 117 24.44 -28.77 18.15
N ASP A 118 24.60 -30.07 17.96
CA ASP A 118 23.93 -30.80 16.88
C ASP A 118 22.52 -31.19 17.31
N SER A 119 21.53 -30.93 16.45
CA SER A 119 20.16 -31.33 16.73
C SER A 119 20.02 -32.86 16.81
N PRO A 120 19.19 -33.41 17.72
CA PRO A 120 18.98 -34.86 17.83
C PRO A 120 18.38 -35.50 16.57
N GLY A 121 17.65 -34.73 15.77
CA GLY A 121 17.12 -35.18 14.47
C GLY A 121 18.18 -35.26 13.37
N GLY A 122 19.38 -34.69 13.61
CA GLY A 122 20.53 -34.79 12.71
C GLY A 122 20.49 -33.83 11.53
N HIS A 123 19.54 -32.88 11.48
CA HIS A 123 19.41 -31.94 10.37
C HIS A 123 20.13 -30.61 10.59
N PHE A 124 20.36 -30.19 11.83
CA PHE A 124 20.85 -28.85 12.16
C PHE A 124 22.08 -28.87 13.05
N LYS A 125 22.94 -27.86 12.90
CA LYS A 125 24.02 -27.53 13.81
C LYS A 125 23.84 -26.09 14.30
N ILE A 126 23.64 -25.92 15.60
CA ILE A 126 23.48 -24.60 16.21
C ILE A 126 24.83 -24.08 16.67
N HIS A 127 25.20 -22.88 16.24
CA HIS A 127 26.38 -22.13 16.67
C HIS A 127 25.97 -21.01 17.61
N TYR A 128 26.61 -20.93 18.77
CA TYR A 128 26.27 -19.92 19.80
C TYR A 128 27.48 -19.56 20.65
N THR A 129 27.42 -18.41 21.33
CA THR A 129 28.41 -18.01 22.33
C THR A 129 27.72 -17.73 23.66
N GLU A 130 28.42 -17.97 24.77
CA GLU A 130 27.99 -17.53 26.10
C GLU A 130 28.79 -16.31 26.59
N ASP A 131 29.70 -15.80 25.76
CA ASP A 131 30.45 -14.58 26.06
C ASP A 131 29.62 -13.34 25.68
N ASN A 132 29.28 -12.55 26.69
CA ASN A 132 28.45 -11.36 26.51
C ASN A 132 29.25 -10.05 26.35
N THR A 133 30.52 -10.12 25.95
CA THR A 133 31.35 -8.91 25.78
C THR A 133 30.77 -7.94 24.77
N TYR A 134 30.12 -8.45 23.71
CA TYR A 134 29.54 -7.65 22.62
C TYR A 134 28.02 -7.71 22.50
N GLY A 135 27.34 -8.52 23.32
CA GLY A 135 25.88 -8.68 23.30
C GLY A 135 25.42 -10.07 22.86
N ASP A 136 26.27 -10.84 22.20
CA ASP A 136 25.90 -12.10 21.53
C ASP A 136 25.66 -13.32 22.44
N ALA A 137 25.75 -13.17 23.76
CA ALA A 137 25.50 -14.32 24.63
C ALA A 137 24.05 -14.79 24.47
N VAL A 138 23.88 -16.08 24.20
CA VAL A 138 22.54 -16.70 24.10
C VAL A 138 21.77 -16.57 25.42
N TYR A 139 20.46 -16.33 25.37
CA TYR A 139 19.60 -16.31 26.54
C TYR A 139 19.77 -17.54 27.46
N GLY A 140 19.84 -17.28 28.76
CA GLY A 140 19.92 -18.34 29.77
C GLY A 140 21.29 -19.01 29.91
N PHE A 141 22.34 -18.42 29.33
CA PHE A 141 23.73 -18.85 29.51
C PHE A 141 24.17 -18.84 30.99
N ASP A 142 25.06 -19.77 31.35
CA ASP A 142 25.64 -19.87 32.69
C ASP A 142 27.18 -19.77 32.70
N GLY A 143 27.79 -19.59 31.52
CA GLY A 143 29.23 -19.47 31.31
C GLY A 143 29.96 -20.81 31.39
N MET A 144 29.25 -21.95 31.39
CA MET A 144 29.83 -23.27 31.58
C MET A 144 29.66 -24.12 30.32
N GLN A 145 30.78 -24.43 29.65
CA GLN A 145 30.79 -25.27 28.45
C GLN A 145 30.22 -26.69 28.65
N ALA A 146 30.07 -27.14 29.90
CA ALA A 146 29.51 -28.45 30.23
C ALA A 146 27.98 -28.51 30.14
N THR A 147 27.31 -27.36 30.06
CA THR A 147 25.85 -27.21 30.01
C THR A 147 25.46 -26.54 28.70
N VAL A 148 24.39 -27.03 28.07
CA VAL A 148 23.82 -26.40 26.89
C VAL A 148 22.62 -25.56 27.36
N PRO A 149 22.58 -24.25 27.07
CA PRO A 149 21.46 -23.40 27.48
C PRO A 149 20.13 -23.92 26.96
N GLN A 150 19.07 -23.80 27.76
CA GLN A 150 17.73 -24.24 27.36
C GLN A 150 17.27 -23.55 26.07
N TYR A 151 17.67 -22.31 25.82
CA TYR A 151 17.35 -21.59 24.59
C TYR A 151 17.89 -22.30 23.32
N VAL A 152 19.06 -22.95 23.42
CA VAL A 152 19.66 -23.72 22.33
C VAL A 152 18.91 -25.05 22.15
N THR A 153 18.58 -25.74 23.24
CA THR A 153 17.86 -27.03 23.17
C THR A 153 16.39 -26.86 22.78
N ASP A 154 15.73 -25.76 23.16
CA ASP A 154 14.38 -25.42 22.70
C ASP A 154 14.37 -25.22 21.16
N LEU A 155 15.43 -24.60 20.61
CA LEU A 155 15.57 -24.38 19.18
C LEU A 155 15.90 -25.67 18.39
N ALA A 156 16.89 -26.43 18.85
CA ALA A 156 17.45 -27.58 18.16
C ALA A 156 16.73 -28.90 18.47
N GLY A 157 16.10 -28.97 19.64
CA GLY A 157 15.60 -30.19 20.27
C GLY A 157 16.58 -30.79 21.27
N ASP A 158 16.06 -31.73 22.05
CA ASP A 158 16.81 -32.64 22.90
C ASP A 158 16.23 -34.08 22.78
N LEU A 159 16.53 -34.95 23.75
CA LEU A 159 16.07 -36.34 23.72
C LEU A 159 14.55 -36.48 24.00
N GLU A 160 13.91 -35.45 24.52
CA GLU A 160 12.51 -35.44 24.97
C GLU A 160 11.61 -34.57 24.08
N ASP A 161 12.13 -33.46 23.54
CA ASP A 161 11.43 -32.54 22.63
C ASP A 161 12.19 -32.41 21.29
N PRO A 162 11.52 -32.57 20.12
CA PRO A 162 12.17 -32.35 18.83
C PRO A 162 12.72 -30.92 18.65
N GLY A 163 12.21 -29.93 19.38
CA GLY A 163 12.62 -28.54 19.25
C GLY A 163 12.09 -27.87 17.98
N TYR A 164 12.30 -26.56 17.89
CA TYR A 164 11.57 -25.73 16.94
C TYR A 164 11.99 -25.91 15.49
N LEU A 165 13.28 -26.15 15.23
CA LEU A 165 13.81 -26.37 13.88
C LEU A 165 13.45 -27.75 13.35
N GLU A 166 13.56 -28.82 14.14
CA GLU A 166 13.18 -30.18 13.69
C GLU A 166 11.67 -30.31 13.46
N ASN A 167 10.86 -29.62 14.27
CA ASN A 167 9.42 -29.53 14.00
C ASN A 167 9.16 -28.77 12.68
N SER A 168 9.87 -27.66 12.42
CA SER A 168 9.79 -26.93 11.15
C SER A 168 10.23 -27.80 9.96
N TRP A 169 11.31 -28.57 10.11
CA TRP A 169 11.76 -29.56 9.12
C TRP A 169 10.68 -30.59 8.81
N THR A 170 10.12 -31.19 9.86
CA THR A 170 9.05 -32.20 9.73
C THR A 170 7.86 -31.62 8.97
N GLN A 171 7.41 -30.42 9.31
CA GLN A 171 6.28 -29.81 8.62
C GLN A 171 6.58 -29.47 7.16
N VAL A 172 7.64 -28.70 6.91
CA VAL A 172 7.93 -28.17 5.57
C VAL A 172 8.40 -29.29 4.62
N ILE A 173 9.33 -30.14 5.06
CA ILE A 173 9.93 -31.17 4.20
C ILE A 173 9.05 -32.42 4.16
N THR A 174 8.72 -32.99 5.32
CA THR A 174 8.07 -34.30 5.38
C THR A 174 6.58 -34.22 5.08
N ASN A 175 5.87 -33.28 5.71
CA ASN A 175 4.40 -33.21 5.59
C ASN A 175 3.95 -32.43 4.35
N MET A 176 4.65 -31.34 4.01
CA MET A 176 4.28 -30.47 2.88
C MET A 176 5.03 -30.78 1.58
N GLY A 177 6.10 -31.58 1.64
CA GLY A 177 6.81 -32.07 0.45
C GLY A 177 7.65 -31.02 -0.27
N TYR A 178 8.13 -29.99 0.44
CA TYR A 178 9.18 -29.12 -0.10
C TYR A 178 10.52 -29.88 -0.11
N SER A 179 11.43 -29.49 -1.01
CA SER A 179 12.76 -30.08 -1.09
C SER A 179 13.58 -29.73 0.15
N ALA A 180 14.22 -30.73 0.75
CA ALA A 180 15.20 -30.50 1.80
C ALA A 180 16.29 -29.53 1.31
N PRO A 181 16.75 -28.59 2.15
CA PRO A 181 17.89 -27.75 1.80
C PRO A 181 19.10 -28.63 1.45
N PRO A 182 19.89 -28.26 0.43
CA PRO A 182 21.14 -28.95 0.14
C PRO A 182 22.06 -28.93 1.35
N SER A 183 22.84 -30.00 1.52
CA SER A 183 23.95 -30.00 2.46
C SER A 183 24.95 -28.93 2.06
N ASP A 184 25.41 -28.16 3.04
CA ASP A 184 26.41 -27.11 2.90
C ASP A 184 27.85 -27.63 3.13
N ALA A 185 28.08 -28.95 3.18
CA ALA A 185 29.42 -29.52 3.29
C ALA A 185 30.30 -29.14 2.07
N PRO A 186 31.53 -28.62 2.26
CA PRO A 186 32.26 -28.45 3.52
C PRO A 186 32.17 -27.05 4.15
N ALA A 187 31.37 -26.11 3.62
CA ALA A 187 31.27 -24.74 4.12
C ALA A 187 30.82 -24.68 5.59
N GLY A 188 29.93 -25.57 6.01
CA GLY A 188 29.50 -25.73 7.41
C GLY A 188 30.30 -26.73 8.25
N GLY A 189 31.33 -27.34 7.65
CA GLY A 189 32.18 -28.34 8.31
C GLY A 189 31.59 -29.75 8.42
N ASP A 190 30.27 -29.92 8.31
CA ASP A 190 29.60 -31.23 8.16
C ASP A 190 28.39 -31.15 7.21
N ASP A 191 27.51 -32.16 7.24
CA ASP A 191 26.35 -32.26 6.34
C ASP A 191 25.06 -31.64 6.89
N LYS A 192 25.09 -31.04 8.08
CA LYS A 192 23.93 -30.42 8.74
C LYS A 192 23.78 -28.96 8.33
N LEU A 193 22.55 -28.47 8.31
CA LEU A 193 22.29 -27.05 8.09
C LEU A 193 22.78 -26.23 9.29
N ASP A 194 23.70 -25.30 9.03
CA ASP A 194 24.17 -24.37 10.06
C ASP A 194 23.11 -23.32 10.42
N VAL A 195 22.96 -23.12 11.73
CA VAL A 195 22.14 -22.08 12.33
C VAL A 195 22.96 -21.31 13.35
N TYR A 196 23.09 -20.01 13.19
CA TYR A 196 23.89 -19.16 14.09
C TYR A 196 22.99 -18.31 14.97
N LEU A 197 23.30 -18.20 16.27
CA LEU A 197 22.68 -17.25 17.18
C LEU A 197 23.56 -16.00 17.28
N VAL A 198 23.02 -14.82 16.95
CA VAL A 198 23.77 -13.56 16.85
C VAL A 198 22.89 -12.39 17.31
N GLU A 199 23.47 -11.40 17.99
CA GLU A 199 22.79 -10.16 18.38
C GLU A 199 22.40 -9.32 17.15
N MET A 200 21.12 -8.97 17.05
CA MET A 200 20.60 -8.12 15.96
C MET A 200 19.25 -7.48 16.28
N ASP A 201 18.97 -6.32 15.65
CA ASP A 201 17.66 -5.65 15.63
C ASP A 201 16.70 -6.26 14.57
N ALA A 202 16.79 -7.57 14.34
CA ALA A 202 15.96 -8.36 13.43
C ALA A 202 15.63 -9.73 14.02
N TYR A 203 14.54 -10.39 13.61
CA TYR A 203 14.25 -11.74 14.15
C TYR A 203 15.29 -12.76 13.67
N GLY A 204 15.69 -12.66 12.40
CA GLY A 204 16.68 -13.52 11.78
C GLY A 204 16.85 -13.23 10.29
N TYR A 205 17.68 -14.03 9.64
CA TYR A 205 17.81 -14.06 8.20
C TYR A 205 18.33 -15.41 7.70
N THR A 206 18.07 -15.69 6.43
CA THR A 206 18.60 -16.83 5.69
C THR A 206 19.51 -16.32 4.59
N SER A 207 20.69 -16.90 4.45
CA SER A 207 21.66 -16.52 3.42
C SER A 207 22.38 -17.72 2.83
N PHE A 208 23.33 -17.47 1.95
CA PHE A 208 24.17 -18.48 1.32
C PHE A 208 25.51 -17.90 0.91
N ASP A 209 26.52 -18.76 0.79
CA ASP A 209 27.89 -18.33 0.45
C ASP A 209 28.03 -17.98 -1.03
N SER A 210 27.85 -18.98 -1.89
CA SER A 210 28.01 -18.88 -3.35
C SER A 210 26.71 -19.13 -4.11
N GLY A 211 25.72 -19.79 -3.50
CA GLY A 211 24.40 -19.99 -4.09
C GLY A 211 23.46 -20.86 -3.23
N PRO A 212 22.26 -21.21 -3.72
CA PRO A 212 21.31 -22.03 -2.94
C PRO A 212 21.79 -23.43 -2.53
N SER A 213 23.02 -23.83 -2.89
CA SER A 213 23.66 -25.06 -2.46
C SER A 213 24.42 -24.96 -1.13
N ASP A 214 24.68 -23.75 -0.62
CA ASP A 214 25.43 -23.50 0.61
C ASP A 214 24.69 -22.52 1.53
N ILE A 215 23.43 -22.87 1.82
CA ILE A 215 22.50 -22.07 2.64
C ILE A 215 22.85 -22.21 4.12
N TYR A 216 22.64 -21.14 4.89
CA TYR A 216 22.67 -21.13 6.35
C TYR A 216 21.62 -20.16 6.90
N ILE A 217 21.29 -20.32 8.19
CA ILE A 217 20.33 -19.48 8.91
C ILE A 217 21.04 -18.73 10.02
N VAL A 218 20.63 -17.49 10.29
CA VAL A 218 21.05 -16.75 11.48
C VAL A 218 19.82 -16.24 12.19
N LEU A 219 19.71 -16.53 13.48
CA LEU A 219 18.62 -16.11 14.34
C LEU A 219 19.13 -15.20 15.45
N GLU A 220 18.23 -14.40 15.98
CA GLU A 220 18.52 -13.56 17.13
C GLU A 220 18.78 -14.43 18.40
N ASN A 221 19.74 -14.01 19.23
CA ASN A 221 20.29 -14.77 20.36
C ASN A 221 19.44 -14.77 21.66
N ASP A 222 18.52 -13.82 21.86
CA ASP A 222 17.75 -13.68 23.10
C ASP A 222 16.30 -13.12 23.00
N PHE A 223 15.88 -12.60 21.85
CA PHE A 223 14.65 -11.88 21.51
C PHE A 223 14.24 -10.80 22.52
N THR A 224 15.20 -10.14 23.17
CA THR A 224 14.93 -9.08 24.13
C THR A 224 14.40 -7.83 23.42
N GLY A 225 13.21 -7.37 23.84
CA GLY A 225 12.59 -6.17 23.26
C GLY A 225 11.80 -6.41 21.97
N PHE A 226 11.59 -7.67 21.60
CA PHE A 226 10.78 -8.03 20.44
C PHE A 226 9.26 -7.94 20.71
N PRO A 227 8.44 -7.73 19.66
CA PRO A 227 6.98 -7.65 19.79
C PRO A 227 6.35 -8.82 20.53
N GLU A 228 5.28 -8.52 21.27
CA GLU A 228 4.43 -9.54 21.89
C GLU A 228 3.76 -10.43 20.82
N ASN A 229 3.45 -11.66 21.20
CA ASN A 229 2.73 -12.71 20.48
C ASN A 229 1.79 -13.48 21.44
N LEU A 230 1.08 -14.50 20.94
CA LEU A 230 0.11 -15.27 21.73
C LEU A 230 0.68 -16.52 22.41
N ASP A 231 1.98 -16.77 22.28
CA ASP A 231 2.60 -17.85 23.03
C ASP A 231 2.57 -17.54 24.54
N HIS A 232 2.50 -18.60 25.36
CA HIS A 232 2.51 -18.48 26.81
C HIS A 232 3.84 -17.88 27.33
N GLU A 233 4.92 -18.09 26.58
CA GLU A 233 6.22 -17.48 26.82
C GLU A 233 6.64 -16.73 25.54
N GLN A 234 6.76 -15.41 25.68
CA GLN A 234 6.84 -14.49 24.54
C GLN A 234 8.12 -14.69 23.71
N ARG A 235 9.26 -14.95 24.38
CA ARG A 235 10.55 -15.21 23.72
C ARG A 235 10.49 -16.53 22.95
N GLN A 236 9.94 -17.59 23.54
CA GLN A 236 9.73 -18.88 22.87
C GLN A 236 8.82 -18.73 21.65
N GLY A 237 7.76 -17.92 21.73
CA GLY A 237 6.92 -17.60 20.58
C GLY A 237 7.70 -16.96 19.43
N ALA A 238 8.53 -15.95 19.75
CA ALA A 238 9.39 -15.30 18.76
C ALA A 238 10.39 -16.30 18.15
N GLN A 239 11.03 -17.13 18.97
CA GLN A 239 11.97 -18.15 18.50
C GLN A 239 11.30 -19.21 17.60
N LYS A 240 10.13 -19.72 17.99
CA LYS A 240 9.32 -20.68 17.19
C LYS A 240 9.01 -20.14 15.81
N THR A 241 8.44 -18.94 15.77
CA THR A 241 8.03 -18.31 14.51
C THR A 241 9.24 -18.01 13.62
N THR A 242 10.33 -17.50 14.19
CA THR A 242 11.56 -17.27 13.43
C THR A 242 12.14 -18.56 12.86
N ALA A 243 12.20 -19.64 13.65
CA ALA A 243 12.67 -20.94 13.19
C ALA A 243 11.87 -21.42 11.98
N ALA A 244 10.53 -21.32 12.01
CA ALA A 244 9.69 -21.70 10.87
C ALA A 244 9.85 -20.76 9.66
N HIS A 245 9.96 -19.44 9.91
CA HIS A 245 10.06 -18.41 8.88
C HIS A 245 11.36 -18.55 8.08
N GLU A 246 12.50 -18.54 8.77
CA GLU A 246 13.82 -18.60 8.15
C GLU A 246 14.10 -20.00 7.58
N PHE A 247 13.66 -21.06 8.25
CA PHE A 247 13.76 -22.39 7.67
C PHE A 247 12.99 -22.51 6.34
N PHE A 248 11.83 -21.84 6.19
CA PHE A 248 11.11 -21.88 4.93
C PHE A 248 11.82 -21.14 3.80
N HIS A 249 12.57 -20.07 4.09
CA HIS A 249 13.40 -19.42 3.09
C HIS A 249 14.44 -20.36 2.46
N THR A 250 14.95 -21.35 3.22
CA THR A 250 15.86 -22.37 2.67
C THR A 250 15.20 -23.19 1.53
N SER A 251 13.89 -23.46 1.65
CA SER A 251 13.11 -24.10 0.59
C SER A 251 12.84 -23.15 -0.57
N GLN A 252 12.50 -21.89 -0.29
CA GLN A 252 12.20 -20.89 -1.33
C GLN A 252 13.40 -20.57 -2.22
N LEU A 253 14.61 -20.49 -1.63
CA LEU A 253 15.85 -20.18 -2.34
C LEU A 253 16.23 -21.25 -3.37
N GLN A 254 15.74 -22.48 -3.21
CA GLN A 254 15.90 -23.54 -4.22
C GLN A 254 14.99 -23.32 -5.45
N TYR A 255 13.91 -22.56 -5.33
CA TYR A 255 13.06 -22.16 -6.46
C TYR A 255 13.56 -20.87 -7.12
N THR A 256 14.02 -19.90 -6.34
CA THR A 256 14.44 -18.60 -6.88
C THR A 256 15.38 -17.84 -5.94
N THR A 257 16.38 -17.19 -6.51
CA THR A 257 17.21 -16.17 -5.84
C THR A 257 16.83 -14.75 -6.24
N ASN A 258 15.82 -14.59 -7.11
CA ASN A 258 15.33 -13.29 -7.55
C ASN A 258 14.37 -12.69 -6.51
N VAL A 259 14.96 -12.17 -5.44
CA VAL A 259 14.25 -11.51 -4.33
C VAL A 259 13.59 -10.19 -4.73
N LEU A 260 14.05 -9.55 -5.81
CA LEU A 260 13.41 -8.33 -6.33
C LEU A 260 12.03 -8.63 -6.92
N ALA A 261 11.91 -9.71 -7.70
CA ALA A 261 10.64 -10.09 -8.32
C ALA A 261 9.69 -10.82 -7.36
N ASN A 262 10.24 -11.57 -6.40
CA ASN A 262 9.47 -12.52 -5.60
C ASN A 262 9.47 -12.21 -4.09
N GLY A 263 10.21 -11.19 -3.63
CA GLY A 263 10.44 -10.92 -2.21
C GLY A 263 9.17 -10.74 -1.40
N TRP A 264 8.19 -9.99 -1.90
CA TRP A 264 6.91 -9.81 -1.19
C TRP A 264 6.20 -11.15 -0.92
N TRP A 265 6.28 -12.09 -1.86
CA TRP A 265 5.65 -13.41 -1.74
C TRP A 265 6.48 -14.36 -0.87
N MET A 266 7.82 -14.25 -0.93
CA MET A 266 8.72 -14.95 -0.02
C MET A 266 8.36 -14.63 1.44
N GLU A 267 8.30 -13.34 1.79
CA GLU A 267 7.94 -12.91 3.15
C GLU A 267 6.51 -13.30 3.53
N ALA A 268 5.54 -13.11 2.63
CA ALA A 268 4.14 -13.44 2.89
C ALA A 268 3.94 -14.94 3.16
N ALA A 269 4.60 -15.80 2.38
CA ALA A 269 4.49 -17.24 2.50
C ALA A 269 5.30 -17.77 3.70
N SER A 270 6.44 -17.17 4.05
CA SER A 270 7.17 -17.47 5.29
C SER A 270 6.36 -17.08 6.53
N THR A 271 5.72 -15.90 6.52
CA THR A 271 4.79 -15.50 7.58
C THR A 271 3.60 -16.46 7.70
N TRP A 272 3.10 -16.98 6.58
CA TRP A 272 2.09 -18.04 6.59
C TRP A 272 2.62 -19.35 7.19
N MET A 273 3.86 -19.72 6.87
CA MET A 273 4.50 -20.93 7.40
C MET A 273 4.61 -20.88 8.93
N GLU A 274 4.87 -19.71 9.51
CA GLU A 274 4.85 -19.52 10.98
C GLU A 274 3.56 -20.03 11.62
N ASP A 275 2.41 -19.69 11.04
CA ASP A 275 1.09 -20.08 11.56
C ASP A 275 0.71 -21.52 11.18
N VAL A 276 1.30 -22.08 10.11
CA VAL A 276 1.15 -23.51 9.78
C VAL A 276 1.87 -24.38 10.80
N VAL A 277 3.12 -24.02 11.15
CA VAL A 277 3.94 -24.80 12.08
C VAL A 277 3.54 -24.50 13.54
N TYR A 278 3.24 -23.24 13.86
CA TYR A 278 2.95 -22.76 15.21
C TYR A 278 1.66 -21.91 15.27
N PRO A 279 0.47 -22.50 15.04
CA PRO A 279 -0.80 -21.75 14.97
C PRO A 279 -1.22 -21.06 16.26
N GLY A 280 -0.61 -21.43 17.40
CA GLY A 280 -0.85 -20.82 18.71
C GLY A 280 -0.14 -19.49 18.92
N VAL A 281 0.93 -19.20 18.17
CA VAL A 281 1.79 -18.02 18.41
C VAL A 281 1.21 -16.76 17.79
N LYS A 282 0.69 -16.85 16.56
CA LYS A 282 0.03 -15.73 15.84
C LYS A 282 0.81 -14.41 15.82
N ASP A 283 2.14 -14.47 15.77
CA ASP A 283 2.99 -13.28 15.68
C ASP A 283 2.62 -12.37 14.50
N TYR A 284 2.13 -12.97 13.41
CA TYR A 284 1.67 -12.26 12.22
C TYR A 284 0.61 -11.16 12.48
N LEU A 285 -0.08 -11.19 13.63
CA LEU A 285 -1.02 -10.14 14.03
C LEU A 285 -0.34 -8.77 14.18
N ASN A 286 0.97 -8.76 14.48
CA ASN A 286 1.80 -7.57 14.42
C ASN A 286 1.79 -6.94 13.02
N TYR A 287 1.54 -7.68 11.93
CA TYR A 287 1.54 -7.16 10.55
C TYR A 287 0.15 -7.09 9.91
N SER A 288 -0.77 -7.96 10.30
CA SER A 288 -2.16 -7.88 9.81
C SER A 288 -2.93 -6.74 10.49
N GLY A 289 -2.62 -6.47 11.77
CA GLY A 289 -3.29 -5.46 12.57
C GLY A 289 -4.14 -6.05 13.70
N PHE A 290 -4.32 -5.23 14.73
CA PHE A 290 -5.00 -5.59 15.97
C PHE A 290 -6.50 -5.36 15.91
N LYS A 291 -7.30 -6.01 16.75
CA LYS A 291 -8.74 -5.73 16.82
C LYS A 291 -9.01 -4.39 17.50
N PHE A 292 -10.09 -3.70 17.13
CA PHE A 292 -10.62 -2.58 17.90
C PHE A 292 -12.16 -2.56 17.90
N ASN A 293 -12.72 -1.89 18.90
CA ASN A 293 -14.15 -1.61 18.98
C ASN A 293 -14.47 -0.38 18.12
N ASP A 294 -14.95 -0.62 16.90
CA ASP A 294 -15.44 0.44 16.01
C ASP A 294 -16.85 0.87 16.47
N ALA A 295 -16.91 1.68 17.52
CA ALA A 295 -18.16 2.06 18.20
C ALA A 295 -19.02 2.95 17.31
N ASN A 296 -18.38 3.73 16.43
CA ASN A 296 -19.07 4.60 15.50
C ASN A 296 -19.19 4.01 14.10
N ASP A 297 -18.79 2.75 13.90
CA ASP A 297 -18.90 1.96 12.66
C ASP A 297 -18.39 2.71 11.42
N ASN A 298 -17.27 3.42 11.58
CA ASN A 298 -16.65 4.19 10.49
C ASN A 298 -15.47 3.45 9.84
N GLY A 299 -15.14 2.25 10.32
CA GLY A 299 -14.02 1.43 9.86
C GLY A 299 -12.65 2.02 10.19
N ARG A 300 -12.53 2.97 11.10
CA ARG A 300 -11.27 3.61 11.50
C ARG A 300 -11.20 3.61 13.00
N TRP A 301 -10.03 3.29 13.52
CA TRP A 301 -9.77 3.55 14.93
C TRP A 301 -9.72 5.07 15.17
N ASP A 302 -10.52 5.55 16.11
CA ASP A 302 -10.51 6.94 16.54
C ASP A 302 -10.57 7.16 18.07
N SER A 303 -10.40 8.42 18.48
CA SER A 303 -10.33 8.80 19.90
C SER A 303 -11.65 8.46 20.61
N GLY A 304 -11.55 7.65 21.67
CA GLY A 304 -12.70 7.09 22.38
C GLY A 304 -12.96 5.61 22.08
N GLU A 305 -12.23 5.02 21.12
CA GLU A 305 -12.30 3.59 20.82
C GLU A 305 -11.17 2.80 21.49
N THR A 306 -11.53 1.62 21.99
CA THR A 306 -10.60 0.68 22.62
C THR A 306 -10.09 -0.30 21.59
N TRP A 307 -8.77 -0.44 21.50
CA TRP A 307 -8.15 -1.53 20.76
C TRP A 307 -7.59 -2.59 21.71
N TYR A 308 -7.50 -3.82 21.19
CA TYR A 308 -7.06 -4.98 21.93
C TYR A 308 -5.64 -5.31 21.49
N LYS A 309 -4.71 -5.31 22.44
CA LYS A 309 -3.39 -5.87 22.22
C LYS A 309 -3.47 -7.34 21.82
N ILE A 310 -2.35 -7.85 21.31
CA ILE A 310 -2.23 -9.25 20.93
C ILE A 310 -2.56 -10.16 22.12
N ASP A 311 -2.05 -9.87 23.32
CA ASP A 311 -2.32 -10.61 24.57
C ASP A 311 -3.77 -10.50 25.10
N GLY A 312 -4.65 -9.78 24.39
CA GLY A 312 -6.04 -9.54 24.77
C GLY A 312 -6.25 -8.41 25.78
N SER A 313 -5.18 -7.78 26.29
CA SER A 313 -5.29 -6.59 27.13
C SER A 313 -5.81 -5.40 26.31
N THR A 314 -6.54 -4.50 26.97
CA THR A 314 -7.18 -3.36 26.31
C THR A 314 -6.39 -2.09 26.54
N ILE A 315 -6.18 -1.30 25.49
CA ILE A 315 -5.70 0.07 25.59
C ILE A 315 -6.86 1.00 25.22
N GLU A 316 -7.31 1.80 26.20
CA GLU A 316 -8.25 2.89 25.96
C GLU A 316 -7.52 4.08 25.29
N GLY A 317 -8.10 4.58 24.21
CA GLY A 317 -7.44 5.49 23.27
C GLY A 317 -6.97 6.80 23.88
N ALA A 318 -5.66 6.89 24.18
CA ALA A 318 -4.92 8.14 24.33
C ALA A 318 -3.63 8.21 23.46
N ALA A 319 -3.18 7.07 22.91
CA ALA A 319 -1.99 6.95 22.07
C ALA A 319 -2.34 6.33 20.70
N GLY A 320 -1.58 6.66 19.66
CA GLY A 320 -1.81 6.17 18.30
C GLY A 320 -1.65 4.66 18.17
N ARG A 321 -2.46 4.06 17.31
CA ARG A 321 -2.39 2.65 16.90
C ARG A 321 -1.59 2.52 15.58
N PRO A 322 -0.63 1.59 15.47
CA PRO A 322 0.09 1.36 14.21
C PRO A 322 -0.84 0.93 13.07
N ASN A 323 -0.69 1.53 11.89
CA ASN A 323 -1.42 1.11 10.69
C ASN A 323 -0.80 -0.15 10.11
N ARG A 324 -1.59 -1.20 9.94
CA ARG A 324 -1.17 -2.51 9.43
C ARG A 324 -1.97 -2.89 8.17
N TRP A 325 -1.92 -4.15 7.72
CA TRP A 325 -2.59 -4.64 6.51
C TRP A 325 -4.03 -4.12 6.32
N PHE A 326 -4.89 -4.32 7.33
CA PHE A 326 -6.30 -3.88 7.25
C PHE A 326 -6.48 -2.37 7.30
N ASP A 327 -5.46 -1.61 7.73
CA ASP A 327 -5.46 -0.14 7.76
C ASP A 327 -4.92 0.48 6.46
N ARG A 328 -4.41 -0.35 5.54
CA ARG A 328 -3.75 0.03 4.28
C ARG A 328 -4.34 -0.64 3.03
N PRO A 329 -5.68 -0.68 2.83
CA PRO A 329 -6.27 -1.31 1.64
C PRO A 329 -5.84 -0.63 0.33
N GLU A 330 -5.31 0.59 0.40
CA GLU A 330 -4.82 1.36 -0.76
C GLU A 330 -3.49 0.86 -1.32
N TYR A 331 -2.72 0.08 -0.55
CA TYR A 331 -1.48 -0.52 -1.01
C TYR A 331 -1.75 -1.73 -1.91
N SER A 332 -0.93 -1.87 -2.94
CA SER A 332 -1.01 -3.01 -3.85
C SER A 332 -0.70 -4.29 -3.09
N LEU A 333 -1.38 -5.38 -3.46
CA LEU A 333 -1.19 -6.70 -2.87
C LEU A 333 0.30 -7.11 -2.80
N ASN A 334 1.07 -6.76 -3.82
CA ASN A 334 2.48 -7.09 -4.01
C ASN A 334 3.44 -5.94 -3.68
N SER A 335 3.01 -4.95 -2.88
CA SER A 335 3.88 -3.89 -2.39
C SER A 335 4.85 -4.42 -1.31
N THR A 336 6.07 -3.87 -1.27
CA THR A 336 7.06 -4.13 -0.20
C THR A 336 7.28 -2.84 0.57
N GLU A 337 6.53 -2.67 1.66
CA GLU A 337 6.41 -1.41 2.41
C GLU A 337 6.79 -1.62 3.89
N GLY A 338 7.74 -2.53 4.14
CA GLY A 338 8.20 -2.91 5.47
C GLY A 338 7.24 -3.94 6.07
N SER A 339 6.15 -3.49 6.70
CA SER A 339 5.21 -4.40 7.37
C SER A 339 4.16 -5.04 6.45
N HIS A 340 3.98 -4.51 5.24
CA HIS A 340 2.86 -4.87 4.36
C HIS A 340 3.00 -6.29 3.77
N GLU A 341 4.21 -6.66 3.34
CA GLU A 341 4.52 -7.98 2.80
C GLU A 341 4.23 -9.11 3.82
N TYR A 342 4.56 -8.91 5.09
CA TYR A 342 4.25 -9.86 6.17
C TYR A 342 2.74 -9.92 6.45
N GLY A 343 2.06 -8.76 6.40
CA GLY A 343 0.60 -8.66 6.51
C GLY A 343 -0.16 -9.35 5.37
N THR A 344 0.51 -9.58 4.24
CA THR A 344 -0.05 -10.30 3.07
C THR A 344 -0.31 -11.78 3.35
N ILE A 345 0.12 -12.32 4.50
CA ILE A 345 -0.35 -13.61 5.03
C ILE A 345 -1.87 -13.79 4.89
N VAL A 346 -2.66 -12.72 5.06
CA VAL A 346 -4.13 -12.77 4.93
C VAL A 346 -4.55 -13.25 3.53
N PHE A 347 -3.81 -12.87 2.49
CA PHE A 347 -4.02 -13.37 1.13
C PHE A 347 -3.52 -14.81 0.94
N VAL A 348 -2.39 -15.18 1.54
CA VAL A 348 -1.90 -16.58 1.52
C VAL A 348 -2.92 -17.52 2.18
N LYS A 349 -3.47 -17.13 3.34
CA LYS A 349 -4.55 -17.84 4.04
C LYS A 349 -5.82 -17.90 3.20
N TYR A 350 -6.19 -16.82 2.51
CA TYR A 350 -7.30 -16.82 1.56
C TYR A 350 -7.11 -17.84 0.44
N LEU A 351 -5.92 -17.87 -0.17
CA LEU A 351 -5.61 -18.83 -1.23
C LEU A 351 -5.67 -20.26 -0.71
N SER A 352 -5.02 -20.55 0.42
CA SER A 352 -5.03 -21.88 1.03
C SER A 352 -6.44 -22.36 1.38
N LYS A 353 -7.28 -21.49 1.97
CA LYS A 353 -8.69 -21.79 2.29
C LYS A 353 -9.54 -22.03 1.04
N THR A 354 -9.36 -21.20 0.01
CA THR A 354 -10.26 -21.16 -1.17
C THR A 354 -9.89 -22.20 -2.21
N TYR A 355 -8.59 -22.39 -2.41
CA TYR A 355 -8.04 -23.18 -3.49
C TYR A 355 -7.39 -24.47 -3.01
N GLY A 356 -7.13 -24.64 -1.71
CA GLY A 356 -6.48 -25.81 -1.14
C GLY A 356 -5.06 -25.49 -0.65
N SER A 357 -4.58 -26.22 0.36
CA SER A 357 -3.26 -26.00 0.97
C SER A 357 -2.10 -26.30 0.01
N ASP A 358 -2.33 -27.15 -0.99
CA ASP A 358 -1.37 -27.47 -2.05
C ASP A 358 -1.15 -26.31 -3.02
N ALA A 359 -2.08 -25.35 -3.10
CA ALA A 359 -1.99 -24.20 -3.99
C ALA A 359 -0.70 -23.37 -3.76
N ILE A 360 -0.29 -23.21 -2.50
CA ILE A 360 0.91 -22.43 -2.17
C ILE A 360 2.16 -23.11 -2.70
N LYS A 361 2.28 -24.44 -2.56
CA LYS A 361 3.40 -25.19 -3.13
C LYS A 361 3.38 -25.13 -4.67
N SER A 362 2.22 -25.27 -5.30
CA SER A 362 2.10 -25.17 -6.76
C SER A 362 2.49 -23.78 -7.30
N VAL A 363 2.25 -22.71 -6.54
CA VAL A 363 2.79 -21.38 -6.86
C VAL A 363 4.31 -21.40 -6.85
N TRP A 364 4.96 -21.99 -5.83
CA TRP A 364 6.42 -22.12 -5.78
C TRP A 364 6.98 -22.97 -6.93
N ASP A 365 6.33 -24.08 -7.27
CA ASP A 365 6.74 -24.93 -8.41
C ASP A 365 6.73 -24.14 -9.74
N ARG A 366 5.76 -23.24 -9.93
CA ARG A 366 5.70 -22.33 -11.08
C ARG A 366 6.78 -21.26 -11.03
N ILE A 367 7.09 -20.70 -9.86
CA ILE A 367 8.20 -19.76 -9.68
C ILE A 367 9.53 -20.44 -10.06
N GLY A 368 9.77 -21.66 -9.60
CA GLY A 368 10.95 -22.47 -9.98
C GLY A 368 11.02 -22.80 -11.47
N SER A 369 9.88 -22.72 -12.18
CA SER A 369 9.80 -22.86 -13.64
C SER A 369 9.99 -21.53 -14.39
N GLY A 370 10.34 -20.44 -13.69
CA GLY A 370 10.69 -19.13 -14.26
C GLY A 370 9.58 -18.07 -14.21
N ALA A 371 8.44 -18.33 -13.56
CA ALA A 371 7.41 -17.32 -13.37
C ALA A 371 7.78 -16.32 -12.26
N THR A 372 7.32 -15.07 -12.38
CA THR A 372 7.28 -14.16 -11.22
C THR A 372 6.22 -14.63 -10.24
N ALA A 373 6.31 -14.22 -8.97
CA ALA A 373 5.34 -14.61 -7.95
C ALA A 373 3.90 -14.27 -8.35
N LEU A 374 3.67 -13.07 -8.89
CA LEU A 374 2.33 -12.66 -9.29
C LEU A 374 1.81 -13.45 -10.49
N ASP A 375 2.66 -13.74 -11.49
CA ASP A 375 2.30 -14.59 -12.62
C ASP A 375 2.02 -16.03 -12.17
N ALA A 376 2.83 -16.56 -11.26
CA ALA A 376 2.66 -17.89 -10.70
C ALA A 376 1.33 -18.03 -9.96
N ILE A 377 0.98 -17.05 -9.11
CA ILE A 377 -0.31 -16.98 -8.41
C ILE A 377 -1.46 -16.88 -9.42
N SER A 378 -1.36 -15.98 -10.40
CA SER A 378 -2.38 -15.81 -11.43
C SER A 378 -2.63 -17.12 -12.19
N ASN A 379 -1.55 -17.78 -12.63
CA ASN A 379 -1.60 -19.05 -13.34
C ASN A 379 -2.15 -20.18 -12.47
N GLU A 380 -1.83 -20.19 -11.18
CA GLU A 380 -2.36 -21.19 -10.25
C GLU A 380 -3.87 -21.03 -10.04
N ILE A 381 -4.33 -19.81 -9.79
CA ILE A 381 -5.76 -19.49 -9.68
C ILE A 381 -6.51 -19.86 -10.97
N LEU A 382 -5.91 -19.56 -12.13
CA LEU A 382 -6.44 -19.94 -13.46
C LEU A 382 -6.55 -21.46 -13.62
N SER A 383 -5.55 -22.21 -13.18
CA SER A 383 -5.58 -23.67 -13.24
C SER A 383 -6.69 -24.28 -12.37
N ARG A 384 -7.16 -23.53 -11.37
CA ARG A 384 -8.27 -23.91 -10.48
C ARG A 384 -9.61 -23.29 -10.88
N GLY A 385 -9.71 -22.73 -12.10
CA GLY A 385 -10.97 -22.31 -12.70
C GLY A 385 -11.44 -20.89 -12.34
N ALA A 386 -10.58 -20.05 -11.78
CA ALA A 386 -10.88 -18.64 -11.48
C ALA A 386 -9.85 -17.71 -12.14
N SER A 387 -10.17 -16.43 -12.36
CA SER A 387 -9.16 -15.44 -12.73
C SER A 387 -8.58 -14.76 -11.49
N LEU A 388 -7.37 -14.21 -11.60
CA LEU A 388 -6.80 -13.34 -10.55
C LEU A 388 -7.77 -12.20 -10.18
N SER A 389 -8.43 -11.59 -11.17
CA SER A 389 -9.41 -10.52 -10.94
C SER A 389 -10.62 -10.98 -10.13
N ALA A 390 -11.18 -12.16 -10.43
CA ALA A 390 -12.31 -12.71 -9.67
C ALA A 390 -11.89 -13.10 -8.26
N ALA A 391 -10.73 -13.74 -8.11
CA ALA A 391 -10.17 -14.11 -6.82
C ALA A 391 -9.90 -12.87 -5.95
N PHE A 392 -9.34 -11.82 -6.54
CA PHE A 392 -9.08 -10.56 -5.84
C PHE A 392 -10.38 -9.87 -5.40
N GLY A 393 -11.43 -9.86 -6.23
CA GLY A 393 -12.72 -9.30 -5.85
C GLY A 393 -13.38 -10.04 -4.68
N SER A 394 -13.33 -11.37 -4.69
CA SER A 394 -13.78 -12.19 -3.56
C SER A 394 -12.93 -11.98 -2.31
N PHE A 395 -11.61 -11.83 -2.47
CA PHE A 395 -10.68 -11.54 -1.38
C PHE A 395 -10.99 -10.20 -0.70
N GLN A 396 -11.28 -9.13 -1.45
CA GLN A 396 -11.68 -7.85 -0.85
C GLN A 396 -12.98 -7.95 -0.03
N THR A 397 -13.89 -8.81 -0.48
CA THR A 397 -15.13 -9.09 0.26
C THR A 397 -14.87 -9.88 1.54
N ALA A 398 -13.96 -10.85 1.48
CA ALA A 398 -13.51 -11.58 2.64
C ALA A 398 -12.79 -10.66 3.66
N ASN A 399 -11.99 -9.70 3.20
CA ASN A 399 -11.33 -8.71 4.06
C ASN A 399 -12.36 -7.89 4.85
N TYR A 400 -13.38 -7.36 4.18
CA TYR A 400 -14.44 -6.59 4.84
C TYR A 400 -15.21 -7.42 5.89
N LYS A 401 -15.61 -8.64 5.52
CA LYS A 401 -16.38 -9.53 6.40
C LYS A 401 -15.52 -10.22 7.48
N ARG A 402 -14.19 -10.15 7.35
CA ARG A 402 -13.22 -10.99 8.06
C ARG A 402 -13.56 -12.48 7.98
N ASP A 403 -13.90 -12.95 6.78
CA ASP A 403 -14.28 -14.35 6.54
C ASP A 403 -13.04 -15.27 6.47
N TYR A 404 -12.39 -15.42 7.62
CA TYR A 404 -11.19 -16.22 7.85
C TYR A 404 -11.33 -17.03 9.14
N PRO A 405 -10.64 -18.17 9.28
CA PRO A 405 -10.58 -18.89 10.57
C PRO A 405 -10.17 -17.96 11.73
N ASP A 406 -9.19 -17.09 11.48
CA ASP A 406 -8.70 -16.09 12.45
C ASP A 406 -9.42 -14.74 12.38
N GLY A 407 -10.57 -14.66 11.70
CA GLY A 407 -11.29 -13.41 11.46
C GLY A 407 -11.73 -12.68 12.74
N ALA A 408 -11.77 -13.37 13.88
CA ALA A 408 -12.05 -12.78 15.19
C ALA A 408 -10.92 -11.87 15.71
N TYR A 409 -9.69 -12.06 15.26
CA TYR A 409 -8.51 -11.27 15.65
C TYR A 409 -8.32 -10.01 14.81
N TYR A 410 -8.85 -9.99 13.58
CA TYR A 410 -8.63 -8.88 12.66
C TYR A 410 -9.52 -7.67 12.97
N PRO A 411 -9.02 -6.44 12.72
CA PRO A 411 -9.85 -5.24 12.70
C PRO A 411 -10.80 -5.24 11.50
N LEU A 412 -11.77 -4.32 11.50
CA LEU A 412 -12.44 -3.92 10.26
C LEU A 412 -11.41 -3.35 9.27
N VAL A 413 -11.60 -3.64 7.98
CA VAL A 413 -10.83 -2.98 6.93
C VAL A 413 -11.12 -1.48 6.94
N ARG A 414 -10.09 -0.67 6.74
CA ARG A 414 -10.21 0.77 6.81
C ARG A 414 -11.12 1.34 5.73
N HIS A 415 -12.09 2.14 6.14
CA HIS A 415 -12.86 2.95 5.20
C HIS A 415 -12.16 4.27 4.89
N GLU A 416 -12.26 4.73 3.66
CA GLU A 416 -11.84 6.06 3.22
C GLU A 416 -12.73 7.17 3.77
N ALA A 417 -14.04 6.89 3.82
CA ALA A 417 -15.02 7.77 4.42
C ALA A 417 -16.28 6.99 4.78
N THR A 418 -17.00 7.52 5.77
CA THR A 418 -18.35 7.08 6.14
C THR A 418 -19.30 8.25 5.97
N TYR A 419 -20.30 8.11 5.11
CA TYR A 419 -21.26 9.16 4.78
C TYR A 419 -22.61 8.88 5.45
N ALA A 420 -23.22 9.91 6.03
CA ALA A 420 -24.56 9.86 6.62
C ALA A 420 -25.48 10.99 6.11
N SER A 421 -25.05 11.69 5.07
CA SER A 421 -25.80 12.76 4.39
C SER A 421 -25.57 12.69 2.89
N TYR A 422 -26.56 13.13 2.11
CA TYR A 422 -26.55 12.99 0.64
C TYR A 422 -26.99 14.30 -0.04
N PRO A 423 -26.52 14.60 -1.27
CA PRO A 423 -25.72 13.78 -2.16
C PRO A 423 -24.21 13.79 -1.84
N GLN A 424 -23.49 12.77 -2.33
CA GLN A 424 -22.03 12.68 -2.24
C GLN A 424 -21.40 12.52 -3.62
N SER A 425 -20.26 13.19 -3.83
CA SER A 425 -19.43 13.05 -5.02
C SER A 425 -18.05 12.55 -4.60
N ILE A 426 -17.72 11.34 -5.01
CA ILE A 426 -16.52 10.62 -4.62
C ILE A 426 -15.64 10.46 -5.86
N SER A 427 -14.36 10.78 -5.73
CA SER A 427 -13.39 10.58 -6.81
C SER A 427 -12.01 10.30 -6.24
N GLY A 428 -11.21 9.51 -6.94
CA GLY A 428 -9.85 9.22 -6.55
C GLY A 428 -9.15 8.33 -7.57
N THR A 429 -8.03 7.76 -7.15
CA THR A 429 -7.27 6.75 -7.91
C THR A 429 -7.03 5.51 -7.05
N VAL A 430 -6.95 4.34 -7.68
CA VAL A 430 -6.64 3.06 -7.02
C VAL A 430 -5.48 2.40 -7.76
N ASN A 431 -4.46 1.99 -7.01
CA ASN A 431 -3.28 1.32 -7.56
C ASN A 431 -3.59 -0.13 -7.92
N HIS A 432 -2.74 -0.78 -8.72
CA HIS A 432 -2.97 -2.15 -9.14
C HIS A 432 -3.16 -3.07 -7.93
N LEU A 433 -4.05 -4.06 -8.03
CA LEU A 433 -4.35 -5.00 -6.94
C LEU A 433 -4.53 -4.33 -5.56
N SER A 434 -5.19 -3.18 -5.52
CA SER A 434 -5.57 -2.49 -4.29
C SER A 434 -7.03 -2.05 -4.31
N SER A 435 -7.51 -1.50 -3.19
CA SER A 435 -8.93 -1.18 -3.01
C SER A 435 -9.16 0.05 -2.14
N ARG A 436 -10.37 0.60 -2.23
CA ARG A 436 -10.87 1.67 -1.37
C ARG A 436 -12.29 1.36 -0.94
N TYR A 437 -12.55 1.48 0.36
CA TYR A 437 -13.83 1.18 0.98
C TYR A 437 -14.54 2.47 1.38
N TYR A 438 -15.82 2.59 1.04
CA TYR A 438 -16.66 3.71 1.43
C TYR A 438 -17.92 3.19 2.12
N ALA A 439 -18.20 3.66 3.32
CA ALA A 439 -19.42 3.31 4.02
C ALA A 439 -20.49 4.38 3.87
N PHE A 440 -21.74 3.93 3.80
CA PHE A 440 -22.93 4.74 3.65
C PHE A 440 -23.92 4.32 4.72
N LYS A 441 -24.36 5.29 5.51
CA LYS A 441 -25.38 5.15 6.55
C LYS A 441 -26.66 5.88 6.13
N PRO A 442 -27.83 5.37 6.54
CA PRO A 442 -29.09 6.01 6.18
C PRO A 442 -29.25 7.34 6.90
N GLU A 443 -29.75 8.35 6.18
CA GLU A 443 -30.14 9.64 6.75
C GLU A 443 -31.52 9.56 7.41
N ASP A 444 -32.41 8.73 6.85
CA ASP A 444 -33.80 8.56 7.28
C ASP A 444 -34.09 7.11 7.71
N ALA A 445 -35.20 6.91 8.44
CA ALA A 445 -35.67 5.58 8.84
C ALA A 445 -35.95 4.64 7.64
N SER A 446 -36.27 5.19 6.47
CA SER A 446 -36.39 4.46 5.20
C SER A 446 -36.12 5.40 4.04
N SER A 447 -35.18 5.03 3.17
CA SER A 447 -34.75 5.80 2.02
C SER A 447 -34.36 4.88 0.87
N THR A 448 -34.32 5.44 -0.33
CA THR A 448 -33.72 4.81 -1.49
C THR A 448 -32.46 5.57 -1.82
N ILE A 449 -31.35 4.86 -2.03
CA ILE A 449 -30.07 5.44 -2.47
C ILE A 449 -29.72 4.94 -3.87
N SER A 450 -29.19 5.83 -4.70
CA SER A 450 -28.73 5.57 -6.05
C SER A 450 -27.24 5.87 -6.14
N PHE A 451 -26.46 4.89 -6.59
CA PHE A 451 -25.07 5.06 -6.96
C PHE A 451 -24.97 5.25 -8.47
N THR A 452 -24.17 6.20 -8.91
CA THR A 452 -23.88 6.44 -10.33
C THR A 452 -22.37 6.42 -10.52
N PHE A 453 -21.90 5.43 -11.27
CA PHE A 453 -20.49 5.19 -11.60
C PHE A 453 -20.17 5.88 -12.92
N ASN A 454 -19.32 6.91 -12.87
CA ASN A 454 -19.06 7.82 -13.98
C ASN A 454 -17.72 7.50 -14.65
N ASN A 455 -17.76 7.10 -15.93
CA ASN A 455 -16.58 6.91 -16.78
C ASN A 455 -15.49 6.01 -16.16
N MET A 456 -15.89 4.92 -15.48
CA MET A 456 -14.94 3.97 -14.90
C MET A 456 -14.49 2.94 -15.93
N ASP A 457 -13.18 2.69 -15.99
CA ASP A 457 -12.60 1.69 -16.88
C ASP A 457 -12.85 0.27 -16.36
N SER A 458 -13.87 -0.40 -16.92
CA SER A 458 -14.23 -1.77 -16.59
C SER A 458 -13.13 -2.82 -16.87
N GLY A 459 -12.10 -2.47 -17.66
CA GLY A 459 -10.95 -3.37 -17.88
C GLY A 459 -10.03 -3.48 -16.67
N ASN A 460 -9.99 -2.42 -15.85
CA ASN A 460 -9.10 -2.31 -14.69
C ASN A 460 -9.85 -2.21 -13.37
N LEU A 461 -11.06 -1.65 -13.36
CA LEU A 461 -11.84 -1.41 -12.15
C LEU A 461 -12.98 -2.43 -12.02
N ALA A 462 -13.21 -2.85 -10.78
CA ALA A 462 -14.43 -3.51 -10.37
C ALA A 462 -15.03 -2.78 -9.16
N VAL A 463 -16.35 -2.89 -9.00
CA VAL A 463 -17.04 -2.36 -7.83
C VAL A 463 -17.95 -3.41 -7.25
N LYS A 464 -17.91 -3.55 -5.93
CA LYS A 464 -18.83 -4.40 -5.17
C LYS A 464 -19.53 -3.60 -4.08
N LEU A 465 -20.82 -3.83 -3.90
CA LEU A 465 -21.61 -3.31 -2.78
C LEU A 465 -21.88 -4.44 -1.79
N ILE A 466 -21.61 -4.19 -0.52
CA ILE A 466 -21.94 -5.08 0.61
C ILE A 466 -23.03 -4.39 1.43
N LEU A 467 -24.23 -4.97 1.44
CA LEU A 467 -25.42 -4.40 2.05
C LEU A 467 -25.69 -5.10 3.40
N THR A 468 -25.40 -4.41 4.49
CA THR A 468 -25.62 -4.93 5.85
C THR A 468 -27.11 -4.93 6.16
N LYS A 469 -27.67 -6.09 6.55
CA LYS A 469 -29.09 -6.22 6.88
C LYS A 469 -29.37 -5.79 8.31
N THR A 470 -30.52 -5.16 8.53
CA THR A 470 -31.04 -4.87 9.88
C THR A 470 -31.32 -6.14 10.68
N SER A 471 -31.65 -7.25 10.03
CA SER A 471 -31.83 -8.58 10.63
C SER A 471 -30.52 -9.29 10.99
N GLY A 472 -29.36 -8.71 10.64
CA GLY A 472 -28.06 -9.38 10.66
C GLY A 472 -27.72 -10.07 9.33
N GLY A 473 -26.42 -10.19 9.06
CA GLY A 473 -25.88 -10.70 7.80
C GLY A 473 -25.77 -9.64 6.70
N TYR A 474 -25.42 -10.08 5.50
CA TYR A 474 -25.14 -9.22 4.35
C TYR A 474 -25.81 -9.76 3.07
N ASP A 475 -26.19 -8.86 2.17
CA ASP A 475 -26.30 -9.17 0.74
C ASP A 475 -25.10 -8.56 0.00
N GLU A 476 -24.72 -9.16 -1.12
CA GLU A 476 -23.60 -8.71 -1.94
C GLU A 476 -24.07 -8.45 -3.36
N GLN A 477 -23.59 -7.36 -3.95
CA GLN A 477 -23.88 -7.01 -5.34
C GLN A 477 -22.61 -6.62 -6.08
N ASP A 478 -22.27 -7.38 -7.12
CA ASP A 478 -21.27 -6.98 -8.09
C ASP A 478 -21.86 -5.96 -9.07
N ILE A 479 -21.14 -4.87 -9.29
CA ILE A 479 -21.54 -3.82 -10.22
C ILE A 479 -20.80 -4.02 -11.52
N THR A 480 -21.55 -4.38 -12.56
CA THR A 480 -21.03 -4.47 -13.92
C THR A 480 -20.86 -3.07 -14.52
N LEU A 481 -19.63 -2.62 -14.73
CA LEU A 481 -19.28 -1.29 -15.24
C LEU A 481 -19.39 -1.17 -16.78
N ASN A 482 -20.39 -1.83 -17.38
CA ASN A 482 -20.59 -1.82 -18.83
C ASN A 482 -21.41 -0.59 -19.25
N GLY A 483 -20.74 0.48 -19.64
CA GLY A 483 -21.35 1.74 -20.08
C GLY A 483 -20.95 2.93 -19.21
N SER A 484 -21.31 4.14 -19.62
CA SER A 484 -21.07 5.33 -18.82
C SER A 484 -22.15 6.39 -19.01
N PRO A 485 -22.85 6.81 -17.94
CA PRO A 485 -22.73 6.32 -16.56
C PRO A 485 -23.49 5.00 -16.33
N VAL A 486 -23.06 4.20 -15.33
CA VAL A 486 -23.84 3.06 -14.80
C VAL A 486 -24.52 3.50 -13.51
N SER A 487 -25.83 3.27 -13.35
CA SER A 487 -26.56 3.59 -12.13
C SER A 487 -27.14 2.35 -11.47
N TYR A 488 -27.06 2.27 -10.14
CA TYR A 488 -27.61 1.19 -9.33
C TYR A 488 -28.41 1.75 -8.14
N GLN A 489 -29.65 1.31 -7.99
CA GLN A 489 -30.58 1.79 -6.97
C GLN A 489 -30.86 0.73 -5.91
N ILE A 490 -30.90 1.16 -4.65
CA ILE A 490 -31.21 0.33 -3.48
C ILE A 490 -32.38 0.95 -2.75
N ASN A 491 -33.53 0.28 -2.77
CA ASN A 491 -34.82 0.82 -2.32
C ASN A 491 -35.07 0.69 -0.81
N SER A 492 -34.34 -0.16 -0.11
CA SER A 492 -34.61 -0.56 1.28
C SER A 492 -33.47 -0.18 2.21
N PHE A 493 -33.12 1.10 2.27
CA PHE A 493 -31.97 1.61 3.04
C PHE A 493 -32.41 2.56 4.16
N GLY A 494 -32.19 2.17 5.42
CA GLY A 494 -32.84 2.81 6.58
C GLY A 494 -32.98 1.90 7.79
N SER A 495 -32.99 2.48 9.00
CA SER A 495 -33.08 1.74 10.27
C SER A 495 -34.39 0.96 10.44
N ALA A 496 -35.47 1.36 9.76
CA ALA A 496 -36.75 0.66 9.71
C ALA A 496 -36.95 -0.15 8.41
N SER A 497 -35.88 -0.39 7.66
CA SER A 497 -35.89 -1.08 6.37
C SER A 497 -34.98 -2.31 6.37
N THR A 498 -34.71 -2.89 5.21
CA THR A 498 -33.88 -4.11 5.07
C THR A 498 -32.41 -3.84 5.38
N TYR A 499 -31.85 -2.71 4.94
CA TYR A 499 -30.41 -2.45 5.02
C TYR A 499 -30.07 -1.28 5.95
N SER A 500 -29.16 -1.50 6.89
CA SER A 500 -28.69 -0.51 7.87
C SER A 500 -27.41 0.20 7.46
N LYS A 501 -26.62 -0.40 6.58
CA LYS A 501 -25.35 0.14 6.07
C LYS A 501 -25.05 -0.44 4.70
N ILE A 502 -24.47 0.35 3.82
CA ILE A 502 -23.93 -0.11 2.53
C ILE A 502 -22.43 0.21 2.53
N VAL A 503 -21.60 -0.76 2.17
CA VAL A 503 -20.18 -0.54 1.91
C VAL A 503 -19.91 -0.74 0.43
N MET A 504 -19.42 0.30 -0.22
CA MET A 504 -18.95 0.26 -1.60
C MET A 504 -17.44 0.04 -1.59
N THR A 505 -17.01 -1.01 -2.27
CA THR A 505 -15.59 -1.29 -2.49
C THR A 505 -15.27 -0.99 -3.94
N VAL A 506 -14.42 0.01 -4.17
CA VAL A 506 -13.82 0.28 -5.48
C VAL A 506 -12.46 -0.40 -5.49
N MET A 507 -12.23 -1.28 -6.45
CA MET A 507 -10.99 -2.07 -6.52
C MET A 507 -10.40 -2.00 -7.93
N ASN A 508 -9.08 -1.99 -7.99
CA ASN A 508 -8.36 -2.13 -9.23
C ASN A 508 -7.89 -3.59 -9.35
N ILE A 509 -8.47 -4.30 -10.31
CA ILE A 509 -8.22 -5.71 -10.59
C ILE A 509 -7.09 -5.92 -11.61
N SER A 510 -6.46 -4.82 -12.07
CA SER A 510 -5.27 -4.89 -12.92
C SER A 510 -4.11 -5.49 -12.13
N PRO A 511 -3.30 -6.39 -12.73
CA PRO A 511 -2.12 -6.93 -12.08
C PRO A 511 -0.95 -5.93 -12.00
N SER A 512 -0.99 -4.83 -12.77
CA SER A 512 0.17 -3.93 -12.88
C SER A 512 -0.13 -2.46 -13.13
N GLN A 513 -1.36 -2.09 -13.51
CA GLN A 513 -1.68 -0.70 -13.84
C GLN A 513 -2.06 0.11 -12.60
N ASP A 514 -1.21 1.05 -12.22
CA ASP A 514 -1.47 1.99 -11.12
C ASP A 514 -2.39 3.15 -11.48
N GLY A 515 -2.89 3.82 -10.44
CA GLY A 515 -3.54 5.11 -10.56
C GLY A 515 -4.85 5.09 -11.34
N ALA A 516 -5.57 3.96 -11.39
CA ALA A 516 -6.85 3.86 -12.09
C ALA A 516 -7.87 4.84 -11.48
N ALA A 517 -8.27 5.84 -12.25
CA ALA A 517 -9.15 6.90 -11.79
C ALA A 517 -10.61 6.46 -11.75
N TYR A 518 -11.33 6.85 -10.71
CA TYR A 518 -12.75 6.53 -10.55
C TYR A 518 -13.54 7.77 -10.09
N SER A 519 -14.83 7.82 -10.47
CA SER A 519 -15.77 8.83 -10.01
C SER A 519 -17.15 8.20 -9.74
N VAL A 520 -17.69 8.41 -8.54
CA VAL A 520 -19.00 7.93 -8.10
C VAL A 520 -19.84 9.09 -7.57
N SER A 521 -21.12 9.10 -7.91
CA SER A 521 -22.12 9.94 -7.25
C SER A 521 -23.08 9.06 -6.44
N ALA A 522 -23.37 9.42 -5.20
CA ALA A 522 -24.36 8.74 -4.36
C ALA A 522 -25.45 9.73 -3.95
N GLU A 523 -26.71 9.43 -4.32
CA GLU A 523 -27.84 10.36 -4.17
C GLU A 523 -29.09 9.65 -3.67
N LYS A 524 -30.04 10.37 -3.07
CA LYS A 524 -31.35 9.81 -2.68
C LYS A 524 -32.24 9.66 -3.92
N ALA A 525 -32.92 8.52 -4.11
CA ALA A 525 -33.87 8.44 -5.22
C ALA A 525 -35.04 9.40 -4.98
N GLY A 526 -35.35 10.20 -6.01
CA GLY A 526 -36.30 11.31 -5.95
C GLY A 526 -35.65 12.69 -5.87
N SER A 527 -34.35 12.80 -5.54
CA SER A 527 -33.58 14.01 -5.86
C SER A 527 -33.10 13.89 -7.30
N SER A 528 -33.81 14.53 -8.23
CA SER A 528 -33.33 14.69 -9.60
C SER A 528 -32.10 15.59 -9.61
N SER A 529 -30.91 15.02 -9.49
CA SER A 529 -29.64 15.69 -9.73
C SER A 529 -28.98 15.01 -10.93
N GLY A 530 -29.16 15.62 -12.09
CA GLY A 530 -28.53 15.16 -13.34
C GLY A 530 -27.01 15.22 -13.22
N GLY A 531 -26.38 14.05 -13.09
CA GLY A 531 -24.93 13.89 -13.06
C GLY A 531 -24.25 14.46 -14.32
N GLY A 532 -23.27 15.34 -14.12
CA GLY A 532 -22.37 15.87 -15.17
C GLY A 532 -22.54 17.34 -15.56
N GLY A 533 -23.06 18.21 -14.68
CA GLY A 533 -23.48 19.58 -15.03
C GLY A 533 -22.45 20.69 -14.81
N CYS A 534 -22.65 21.82 -15.50
CA CYS A 534 -22.07 23.10 -15.14
C CYS A 534 -22.68 23.56 -13.80
N PHE A 535 -22.03 23.27 -12.67
CA PHE A 535 -22.57 23.50 -11.32
C PHE A 535 -23.01 24.94 -11.06
N ILE A 536 -22.17 25.93 -11.39
CA ILE A 536 -22.51 27.36 -11.20
C ILE A 536 -23.67 27.77 -12.11
N ALA A 537 -23.71 27.26 -13.36
CA ALA A 537 -24.80 27.57 -14.28
C ALA A 537 -26.12 26.91 -13.84
N THR A 538 -26.06 25.68 -13.33
CA THR A 538 -27.23 24.96 -12.79
C THR A 538 -27.75 25.67 -11.53
N ALA A 539 -26.85 26.11 -10.64
CA ALA A 539 -27.21 26.92 -9.47
C ALA A 539 -27.83 28.27 -9.85
N ALA A 540 -27.36 28.89 -10.93
CA ALA A 540 -27.88 30.14 -11.46
C ALA A 540 -29.25 29.95 -12.13
N TYR A 541 -29.37 29.13 -13.17
CA TYR A 541 -30.59 28.98 -13.99
C TYR A 541 -31.65 28.06 -13.36
N GLY A 542 -31.31 27.34 -12.29
CA GLY A 542 -32.27 26.62 -11.46
C GLY A 542 -32.74 25.28 -12.03
N SER A 543 -32.29 24.91 -13.23
CA SER A 543 -32.52 23.58 -13.79
C SER A 543 -31.34 23.19 -14.67
N TYR A 544 -30.95 21.92 -14.58
CA TYR A 544 -29.96 21.30 -15.46
C TYR A 544 -30.43 21.27 -16.92
N LEU A 545 -31.74 21.22 -17.13
CA LEU A 545 -32.38 21.17 -18.45
C LEU A 545 -32.62 22.56 -19.04
N SER A 546 -32.24 23.65 -18.35
CA SER A 546 -32.40 24.98 -18.91
C SER A 546 -31.60 25.10 -20.21
N GLU A 547 -32.17 25.81 -21.19
CA GLU A 547 -31.58 25.96 -22.52
C GLU A 547 -30.15 26.55 -22.43
N GLU A 548 -29.94 27.46 -21.49
CA GLU A 548 -28.65 28.12 -21.24
C GLU A 548 -27.59 27.15 -20.69
N VAL A 549 -27.99 26.22 -19.81
CA VAL A 549 -27.09 25.19 -19.27
C VAL A 549 -26.72 24.19 -20.35
N GLN A 550 -27.64 23.85 -21.24
CA GLN A 550 -27.35 22.96 -22.39
C GLN A 550 -26.34 23.59 -23.36
N VAL A 551 -26.47 24.89 -23.67
CA VAL A 551 -25.52 25.62 -24.53
C VAL A 551 -24.09 25.58 -23.96
N LEU A 552 -23.93 25.80 -22.64
CA LEU A 552 -22.61 25.75 -21.99
C LEU A 552 -22.03 24.34 -21.96
N ARG A 553 -22.88 23.32 -21.82
CA ARG A 553 -22.47 21.90 -21.87
C ARG A 553 -21.99 21.50 -23.25
N SER A 554 -22.75 21.80 -24.30
CA SER A 554 -22.33 21.53 -25.68
C SER A 554 -21.01 22.25 -25.99
N PHE A 555 -20.84 23.49 -25.54
CA PHE A 555 -19.56 24.19 -25.70
C PHE A 555 -18.39 23.50 -24.97
N ARG A 556 -18.60 23.05 -23.73
CA ARG A 556 -17.59 22.28 -22.99
C ARG A 556 -17.20 21.02 -23.76
N ASP A 557 -18.19 20.24 -24.18
CA ASP A 557 -17.97 18.91 -24.75
C ASP A 557 -17.39 18.99 -26.16
N GLU A 558 -17.92 19.87 -27.00
CA GLU A 558 -17.54 19.99 -28.41
C GLU A 558 -16.32 20.88 -28.64
N TRP A 559 -15.99 21.80 -27.73
CA TRP A 559 -14.89 22.76 -27.92
C TRP A 559 -13.80 22.70 -26.86
N LEU A 560 -14.10 22.43 -25.59
CA LEU A 560 -13.07 22.43 -24.53
C LEU A 560 -12.46 21.04 -24.28
N ILE A 561 -13.27 19.98 -24.39
CA ILE A 561 -12.84 18.60 -24.15
C ILE A 561 -12.46 17.90 -25.45
N ALA A 562 -13.16 18.19 -26.55
CA ALA A 562 -12.93 17.53 -27.83
C ALA A 562 -11.49 17.72 -28.32
N ASP A 563 -10.87 16.62 -28.74
CA ASP A 563 -9.58 16.61 -29.42
C ASP A 563 -9.80 16.87 -30.92
N PHE A 564 -8.99 17.74 -31.49
CA PHE A 564 -9.14 18.12 -32.89
C PHE A 564 -8.48 17.06 -33.78
N ARG A 565 -9.28 16.44 -34.65
CA ARG A 565 -8.86 15.40 -35.60
C ARG A 565 -8.92 15.94 -37.02
N LEU A 566 -7.75 16.10 -37.65
CA LEU A 566 -7.63 16.43 -39.07
C LEU A 566 -7.18 15.17 -39.81
N ARG A 567 -7.87 14.84 -40.90
CA ARG A 567 -7.48 13.77 -41.83
C ARG A 567 -7.09 14.41 -43.16
N ILE A 568 -5.81 14.33 -43.52
CA ILE A 568 -5.29 14.74 -44.82
C ILE A 568 -4.60 13.51 -45.41
N ALA A 569 -5.20 12.93 -46.46
CA ALA A 569 -4.78 11.66 -47.06
C ALA A 569 -4.57 10.56 -45.99
N ASP A 570 -3.51 9.74 -46.12
CA ASP A 570 -3.20 8.60 -45.23
C ASP A 570 -2.58 9.01 -43.88
N TYR A 571 -2.48 10.31 -43.57
CA TYR A 571 -1.91 10.78 -42.31
C TYR A 571 -3.00 11.22 -41.32
N LYS A 572 -2.92 10.69 -40.09
CA LYS A 572 -3.79 11.04 -38.96
C LYS A 572 -3.03 11.96 -38.01
N ILE A 573 -3.52 13.20 -37.83
CA ILE A 573 -2.99 14.13 -36.83
C ILE A 573 -4.08 14.33 -35.76
N GLU A 574 -3.77 13.94 -34.52
CA GLU A 574 -4.60 14.20 -33.35
C GLU A 574 -3.96 15.33 -32.54
N ILE A 575 -4.70 16.41 -32.32
CA ILE A 575 -4.27 17.54 -31.48
C ILE A 575 -5.15 17.53 -30.23
N THR A 576 -4.55 17.19 -29.09
CA THR A 576 -5.24 17.16 -27.80
C THR A 576 -5.47 18.57 -27.26
N ASN A 577 -6.70 18.90 -26.84
CA ASN A 577 -7.01 20.22 -26.26
C ASN A 577 -6.61 20.30 -24.77
N ILE A 578 -5.30 20.33 -24.50
CA ILE A 578 -4.73 20.33 -23.14
C ILE A 578 -5.21 21.54 -22.30
N PRO A 579 -5.22 22.79 -22.82
CA PRO A 579 -5.69 23.94 -22.04
C PRO A 579 -7.18 23.86 -21.71
N GLY A 580 -8.02 23.37 -22.64
CA GLY A 580 -9.44 23.19 -22.42
C GLY A 580 -9.73 22.16 -21.32
N LYS A 581 -9.06 21.00 -21.36
CA LYS A 581 -9.17 19.96 -20.32
C LYS A 581 -8.67 20.44 -18.96
N ALA A 582 -7.57 21.20 -18.91
CA ALA A 582 -7.06 21.79 -17.67
C ALA A 582 -8.03 22.82 -17.06
N PHE A 583 -8.63 23.69 -17.88
CA PHE A 583 -9.65 24.63 -17.45
C PHE A 583 -10.89 23.93 -16.89
N VAL A 584 -11.38 22.90 -17.59
CA VAL A 584 -12.51 22.09 -17.13
C VAL A 584 -12.19 21.42 -15.80
N ASN A 585 -10.99 20.84 -15.63
CA ASN A 585 -10.57 20.22 -14.37
C ASN A 585 -10.56 21.24 -13.20
N LEU A 586 -9.97 22.42 -13.41
CA LEU A 586 -9.99 23.50 -12.41
C LEU A 586 -11.43 23.92 -12.05
N TYR A 587 -12.30 24.05 -13.06
CA TYR A 587 -13.71 24.33 -12.85
C TYR A 587 -14.37 23.26 -11.98
N TYR A 588 -14.19 21.97 -12.28
CA TYR A 588 -14.77 20.88 -11.50
C TYR A 588 -14.21 20.78 -10.07
N LYS A 589 -12.96 21.20 -9.86
CA LYS A 589 -12.35 21.26 -8.52
C LYS A 589 -12.91 22.39 -7.66
N CYS A 590 -13.13 23.57 -8.24
CA CYS A 590 -13.49 24.77 -7.48
C CYS A 590 -15.00 25.09 -7.46
N SER A 591 -15.75 24.68 -8.48
CA SER A 591 -17.15 25.09 -8.67
C SER A 591 -18.18 24.44 -7.73
N PRO A 592 -18.03 23.21 -7.20
CA PRO A 592 -19.04 22.62 -6.31
C PRO A 592 -19.35 23.45 -5.05
N PRO A 593 -18.37 23.85 -4.21
CA PRO A 593 -18.66 24.66 -3.02
C PRO A 593 -19.20 26.06 -3.36
N ILE A 594 -18.74 26.64 -4.47
CA ILE A 594 -19.21 27.95 -4.95
C ILE A 594 -20.67 27.87 -5.42
N ALA A 595 -21.01 26.81 -6.16
CA ALA A 595 -22.36 26.59 -6.68
C ALA A 595 -23.36 26.32 -5.56
N ASP A 596 -22.99 25.53 -4.55
CA ASP A 596 -23.81 25.29 -3.36
C ASP A 596 -24.13 26.61 -2.64
N TYR A 597 -23.13 27.48 -2.44
CA TYR A 597 -23.34 28.80 -1.84
C TYR A 597 -24.26 29.72 -2.67
N ILE A 598 -24.08 29.77 -3.99
CA ILE A 598 -24.94 30.56 -4.91
C ILE A 598 -26.38 30.02 -4.89
N SER A 599 -26.56 28.69 -4.83
CA SER A 599 -27.87 28.04 -4.89
C SER A 599 -28.80 28.45 -3.73
N ARG A 600 -28.24 28.92 -2.61
CA ARG A 600 -28.99 29.33 -1.41
C ARG A 600 -29.34 30.82 -1.37
N HIS A 601 -28.78 31.64 -2.27
CA HIS A 601 -28.94 33.10 -2.23
C HIS A 601 -29.53 33.66 -3.53
N ALA A 602 -30.75 34.21 -3.47
CA ALA A 602 -31.46 34.75 -4.63
C ALA A 602 -30.68 35.88 -5.35
N ALA A 603 -30.02 36.77 -4.59
CA ALA A 603 -29.21 37.85 -5.16
C ALA A 603 -28.00 37.31 -5.95
N LEU A 604 -27.30 36.30 -5.44
CA LEU A 604 -26.15 35.70 -6.12
C LEU A 604 -26.55 34.91 -7.37
N LYS A 605 -27.74 34.29 -7.38
CA LYS A 605 -28.30 33.69 -8.60
C LYS A 605 -28.51 34.72 -9.69
N ILE A 606 -29.07 35.88 -9.35
CA ILE A 606 -29.28 36.98 -10.30
C ILE A 606 -27.93 37.49 -10.81
N THR A 607 -26.96 37.70 -9.93
CA THR A 607 -25.60 38.11 -10.33
C THR A 607 -24.95 37.09 -11.27
N ALA A 608 -24.99 35.80 -10.92
CA ALA A 608 -24.44 34.73 -11.75
C ALA A 608 -25.14 34.66 -13.12
N ARG A 609 -26.48 34.79 -13.17
CA ARG A 609 -27.23 34.88 -14.44
C ARG A 609 -26.80 36.08 -15.28
N SER A 610 -26.64 37.26 -14.67
CA SER A 610 -26.22 38.47 -15.39
C SER A 610 -24.83 38.34 -16.02
N VAL A 611 -23.92 37.60 -15.37
CA VAL A 611 -22.57 37.35 -15.89
C VAL A 611 -22.57 36.26 -16.97
N LEU A 612 -23.35 35.18 -16.78
CA LEU A 612 -23.35 34.03 -17.68
C LEU A 612 -24.19 34.26 -18.95
N THR A 613 -25.27 35.02 -18.87
CA THR A 613 -26.20 35.22 -20.00
C THR A 613 -25.51 35.79 -21.25
N PRO A 614 -24.64 36.83 -21.15
CA PRO A 614 -23.91 37.31 -22.32
C PRO A 614 -23.03 36.24 -22.98
N VAL A 615 -22.38 35.38 -22.18
CA VAL A 615 -21.53 34.28 -22.67
C VAL A 615 -22.38 33.22 -23.36
N VAL A 616 -23.52 32.85 -22.78
CA VAL A 616 -24.47 31.90 -23.36
C VAL A 616 -24.96 32.39 -24.72
N TYR A 617 -25.38 33.66 -24.83
CA TYR A 617 -25.84 34.23 -26.09
C TYR A 617 -24.72 34.35 -27.13
N ALA A 618 -23.49 34.62 -26.70
CA ALA A 618 -22.34 34.65 -27.60
C ALA A 618 -22.03 33.28 -28.21
N ILE A 619 -22.16 32.20 -27.42
CA ILE A 619 -22.00 30.83 -27.89
C ILE A 619 -23.17 30.41 -28.78
N LYS A 620 -24.41 30.77 -28.40
CA LYS A 620 -25.63 30.42 -29.15
C LYS A 620 -25.71 31.12 -30.50
N TYR A 621 -25.20 32.36 -30.61
CA TYR A 621 -25.27 33.19 -31.81
C TYR A 621 -23.90 33.77 -32.20
N PRO A 622 -22.93 32.94 -32.61
CA PRO A 622 -21.54 33.36 -32.79
C PRO A 622 -21.38 34.44 -33.87
N ALA A 623 -22.17 34.41 -34.94
CA ALA A 623 -22.16 35.43 -36.00
C ALA A 623 -22.60 36.81 -35.48
N HIS A 624 -23.60 36.87 -34.60
CA HIS A 624 -24.08 38.12 -34.00
C HIS A 624 -23.08 38.66 -32.98
N ALA A 625 -22.46 37.79 -32.19
CA ALA A 625 -21.38 38.16 -31.27
C ALA A 625 -20.18 38.76 -32.02
N LEU A 626 -19.79 38.16 -33.16
CA LEU A 626 -18.73 38.69 -34.02
C LEU A 626 -19.08 40.07 -34.60
N ILE A 627 -20.31 40.29 -35.04
CA ILE A 627 -20.76 41.60 -35.52
C ILE A 627 -20.69 42.66 -34.39
N VAL A 628 -21.15 42.31 -33.18
CA VAL A 628 -21.08 43.21 -32.02
C VAL A 628 -19.63 43.52 -31.65
N ILE A 629 -18.73 42.52 -31.63
CA ILE A 629 -17.30 42.71 -31.37
C ILE A 629 -16.66 43.58 -32.45
N CYS A 630 -16.97 43.35 -33.74
CA CYS A 630 -16.47 44.16 -34.85
C CYS A 630 -16.97 45.60 -34.78
N ILE A 631 -18.24 45.84 -34.43
CA ILE A 631 -18.79 47.19 -34.22
C ILE A 631 -18.14 47.86 -33.00
N SER A 632 -17.93 47.12 -31.91
CA SER A 632 -17.28 47.61 -30.68
C SER A 632 -15.82 47.99 -30.94
N ALA A 633 -15.08 47.15 -31.66
CA ALA A 633 -13.72 47.40 -32.11
C ALA A 633 -13.66 48.58 -33.10
N PHE A 634 -14.64 48.72 -34.00
CA PHE A 634 -14.77 49.85 -34.91
C PHE A 634 -15.04 51.18 -34.18
N VAL A 635 -15.84 51.15 -33.12
CA VAL A 635 -16.11 52.33 -32.25
C VAL A 635 -14.88 52.69 -31.39
N LEU A 636 -14.16 51.70 -30.87
CA LEU A 636 -12.90 51.91 -30.13
C LEU A 636 -11.78 52.46 -31.02
N THR A 637 -11.65 51.96 -32.25
CA THR A 637 -10.68 52.47 -33.23
C THR A 637 -11.04 53.88 -33.74
N ARG A 638 -12.32 54.25 -33.83
CA ARG A 638 -12.74 55.64 -34.10
C ARG A 638 -12.47 56.60 -32.95
N LYS A 639 -12.47 56.14 -31.68
CA LYS A 639 -12.03 56.95 -30.53
C LYS A 639 -10.50 57.11 -30.42
N MET A 640 -9.74 56.38 -31.25
CA MET A 640 -8.26 56.37 -31.24
C MET A 640 -7.63 56.96 -32.51
N GLN A 641 -8.34 57.81 -33.29
CA GLN A 641 -7.68 58.66 -34.27
C GLN A 641 -7.24 59.99 -33.62
N PRO A 642 -5.93 60.23 -33.39
CA PRO A 642 -5.42 61.53 -32.98
C PRO A 642 -5.52 62.52 -34.14
N GLY A 643 -5.96 63.75 -33.84
CA GLY A 643 -6.05 64.85 -34.79
C GLY A 643 -4.71 65.09 -35.51
N ALA A 644 -4.73 64.93 -36.83
CA ALA A 644 -3.59 65.23 -37.68
C ALA A 644 -3.40 66.76 -37.82
N ASN A 645 -2.35 67.25 -37.19
CA ASN A 645 -1.46 68.36 -37.57
C ASN A 645 -2.06 69.70 -38.05
N LYS A 646 -1.88 70.71 -37.19
CA LYS A 646 -1.45 72.06 -37.58
C LYS A 646 -0.17 71.97 -38.42
N ARG A 647 -0.18 72.45 -39.66
CA ARG A 647 1.02 72.96 -40.33
C ARG A 647 0.88 74.47 -40.51
N GLY A 648 1.84 75.18 -39.92
CA GLY A 648 1.92 76.63 -39.95
C GLY A 648 2.18 77.16 -41.36
N ASN A 649 1.51 78.26 -41.66
CA ASN A 649 1.89 79.17 -42.73
C ASN A 649 2.33 80.46 -42.01
N ARG A 650 3.64 80.73 -41.93
CA ARG A 650 4.14 82.07 -41.61
C ARG A 650 5.17 82.48 -42.63
N MET A 651 4.79 83.55 -43.31
CA MET A 651 5.52 84.36 -44.26
C MET A 651 6.93 84.74 -43.80
N ILE A 652 7.83 84.65 -44.77
CA ILE A 652 8.85 85.62 -45.15
C ILE A 652 8.54 87.06 -44.67
N VAL A 653 9.42 87.66 -43.88
CA VAL A 653 9.90 89.04 -44.10
C VAL A 653 11.40 89.06 -43.75
N ARG A 654 12.14 89.80 -44.57
CA ARG A 654 13.54 90.17 -44.48
C ARG A 654 13.98 90.71 -43.12
#